data_AF-A0A7D9H0A1-F1
#
_entry.id   AF-A0A7D9H0A1-F1
#
_cell.length_a   1.000
_cell.length_b   1.000
_cell.length_c   1.000
_cell.angle_alpha   90.00
_cell.angle_beta   90.00
_cell.angle_gamma   90.00
#
_symmetry.space_group_name_H-M   'P 1'
#
loop_
_entity.id
_entity.type
_entity.pdbx_description
1 polymer ?
#
loop_
_entity_poly.entity_id
_entity_poly.type
_entity_poly.pdbx_seq_one_letter_code
_entity_poly.pdbx_strand_id
1 'polypeptide(L)'
;MTAQTSGTIFNAVSTAAPSSSYKRLASIVSIPSGVSTSAPIQTNNFWGNLTLGSQNSYVYTHPYVEWVSKDTNFEGLAISHQDASQRVLGATNSEGASSYFYMAAGNKCMVLGSSDFDSNVSIKLTNLAKMSVDLTIQSSSAGYLKASLLQGMGMITGVYYDLIPEIHSGIGIKSVTGGTAPRSGTNKYKITLNDDRVWLMYVTFSDNQTCQFALKDNYHIIGSNSINNCLIQVARGDYSSVYDAAAGCYPTAATLKASVSGSTAKYSFNYATSGSSNKGVPIMYALPHQVNSFTSTTSSGKTSATLADTVHGTMTGYLTSIFEMSETLPTSVGVDPWSSISGWSKPTYTTSQLASIKTAATSDAGKDVSSLSNLDSMYYSGKILDKYAYVLYVLYYVVKDTSATKTFLAKMKTAIERFSNNSQTYPLCYETRWKGLCSTGGMESGDSAADFGNAFYNDHHFHYGYHIHAAALTAYIDKALGGTWYKNITDWVNLMVRDVANPSESDTYFPVFRNFDFFIGHSFAHGITVYADGKDEESSSEDYNFSYGMKIWSKVISDTNMEARANLMLAITKRSMGLYMLYKSDNTVMPSGFIKNYVSGIKFENKIDHTTYFGTNVEYIHGIHMLPVTPISSFIRTPEFVKQEWENGVLKSIVGSVDSGWKGILYWNVALYDPATSYNFFNSSSFSSNWLDDGMTKTWALTYSAAAQQ
;
A
#
# COMPACT_ATOMS: atom_id res chain seq x y z
N MET A 1 -20.18 16.44 2.93
CA MET A 1 -19.22 15.33 3.12
C MET A 1 -18.19 15.77 4.14
N THR A 2 -17.89 14.92 5.11
CA THR A 2 -16.71 15.09 5.98
C THR A 2 -15.45 14.91 5.15
N ALA A 3 -14.42 15.73 5.38
CA ALA A 3 -13.17 15.65 4.64
C ALA A 3 -12.47 14.30 4.88
N GLN A 4 -11.88 13.71 3.83
CA GLN A 4 -11.08 12.49 3.92
C GLN A 4 -9.77 12.70 4.69
N THR A 5 -9.20 13.89 4.60
CA THR A 5 -7.97 14.27 5.30
C THR A 5 -8.15 15.59 6.03
N SER A 6 -7.48 15.76 7.18
CA SER A 6 -7.39 17.05 7.86
C SER A 6 -6.17 17.15 8.78
N GLY A 7 -5.83 18.35 9.24
CA GLY A 7 -4.63 18.59 10.06
C GLY A 7 -3.53 19.28 9.26
N THR A 8 -2.41 19.55 9.92
CA THR A 8 -1.44 20.56 9.47
C THR A 8 -0.68 20.14 8.21
N ILE A 9 -0.50 18.84 7.99
CA ILE A 9 0.34 18.32 6.91
C ILE A 9 -0.44 17.90 5.66
N PHE A 10 -1.79 17.93 5.66
CA PHE A 10 -2.61 17.48 4.51
C PHE A 10 -3.18 18.61 3.64
N ASN A 11 -2.34 19.62 3.38
CA ASN A 11 -2.66 20.67 2.40
C ASN A 11 -2.40 20.18 0.97
N ALA A 12 -3.28 20.53 0.03
CA ALA A 12 -3.11 20.19 -1.39
C ALA A 12 -1.73 20.66 -1.89
N VAL A 13 -1.04 19.80 -2.65
CA VAL A 13 0.23 20.17 -3.31
C VAL A 13 -0.03 21.28 -4.35
N SER A 14 -1.12 21.15 -5.10
CA SER A 14 -1.67 22.17 -5.97
C SER A 14 -3.12 21.81 -6.30
N THR A 15 -3.95 22.80 -6.59
CA THR A 15 -5.31 22.61 -7.13
C THR A 15 -5.40 22.99 -8.61
N ALA A 16 -4.26 23.28 -9.24
CA ALA A 16 -4.21 23.66 -10.65
C ALA A 16 -4.56 22.48 -11.56
N ALA A 17 -5.30 22.75 -12.63
CA ALA A 17 -5.54 21.77 -13.67
C ALA A 17 -4.20 21.27 -14.25
N PRO A 18 -4.08 19.96 -14.57
CA PRO A 18 -2.98 19.48 -15.40
C PRO A 18 -2.87 20.31 -16.67
N SER A 19 -1.65 20.63 -17.12
CA SER A 19 -1.43 21.43 -18.33
C SER A 19 -2.21 20.88 -19.54
N SER A 20 -2.65 21.77 -20.43
CA SER A 20 -3.28 21.39 -21.70
C SER A 20 -2.31 20.71 -22.68
N SER A 21 -1.00 20.76 -22.40
CA SER A 21 0.02 20.02 -23.17
C SER A 21 -0.07 18.50 -23.00
N TYR A 22 -0.64 18.00 -21.89
CA TYR A 22 -0.91 16.58 -21.72
C TYR A 22 -2.17 16.21 -22.48
N LYS A 23 -2.08 15.24 -23.39
CA LYS A 23 -3.25 14.69 -24.09
C LYS A 23 -4.30 14.25 -23.06
N ARG A 24 -5.57 14.46 -23.41
CA ARG A 24 -6.72 14.00 -22.61
C ARG A 24 -7.23 12.71 -23.21
N LEU A 25 -6.89 11.60 -22.59
CA LEU A 25 -7.27 10.26 -23.06
C LEU A 25 -8.23 9.64 -22.05
N ALA A 26 -9.04 8.69 -22.50
CA ALA A 26 -9.86 7.88 -21.61
C ALA A 26 -9.31 6.45 -21.66
N SER A 27 -9.16 5.83 -20.49
CA SER A 27 -8.77 4.42 -20.39
C SER A 27 -9.76 3.54 -21.18
N ILE A 28 -9.30 2.41 -21.71
CA ILE A 28 -10.19 1.41 -22.30
C ILE A 28 -11.02 0.68 -21.24
N VAL A 29 -10.58 0.69 -19.97
CA VAL A 29 -11.31 0.09 -18.86
C VAL A 29 -12.49 1.01 -18.51
N SER A 30 -13.69 0.50 -18.70
CA SER A 30 -14.92 1.22 -18.35
C SER A 30 -15.17 1.20 -16.85
N ILE A 31 -15.82 2.25 -16.36
CA ILE A 31 -16.39 2.26 -15.01
C ILE A 31 -17.77 1.60 -15.11
N PRO A 32 -18.06 0.53 -14.35
CA PRO A 32 -19.35 -0.15 -14.33
C PRO A 32 -20.52 0.79 -13.97
N SER A 33 -21.75 0.37 -14.31
CA SER A 33 -22.93 1.16 -13.97
C SER A 33 -23.11 1.26 -12.45
N GLY A 34 -23.78 2.33 -12.00
CA GLY A 34 -24.03 2.57 -10.58
C GLY A 34 -22.85 3.08 -9.76
N VAL A 35 -21.64 3.15 -10.33
CA VAL A 35 -20.48 3.78 -9.69
C VAL A 35 -20.53 5.30 -9.87
N SER A 36 -20.45 6.05 -8.77
CA SER A 36 -20.38 7.52 -8.84
C SER A 36 -19.07 8.00 -9.47
N THR A 37 -19.16 8.96 -10.40
CA THR A 37 -18.03 9.57 -11.11
C THR A 37 -17.87 11.07 -10.81
N SER A 38 -18.49 11.55 -9.73
CA SER A 38 -18.50 12.97 -9.34
C SER A 38 -17.14 13.51 -8.87
N ALA A 39 -16.18 12.62 -8.58
CA ALA A 39 -14.83 12.94 -8.11
C ALA A 39 -13.83 11.92 -8.69
N PRO A 40 -12.51 12.19 -8.64
CA PRO A 40 -11.49 11.19 -8.95
C PRO A 40 -11.73 9.87 -8.20
N ILE A 41 -11.65 8.75 -8.93
CA ILE A 41 -11.89 7.41 -8.39
C ILE A 41 -10.54 6.78 -8.05
N GLN A 42 -10.46 6.10 -6.91
CA GLN A 42 -9.27 5.35 -6.54
C GLN A 42 -9.02 4.18 -7.49
N THR A 43 -7.75 3.91 -7.77
CA THR A 43 -7.32 2.82 -8.66
C THR A 43 -6.57 1.72 -7.90
N ASN A 44 -5.82 2.09 -6.85
CA ASN A 44 -4.98 1.21 -6.04
C ASN A 44 -5.54 1.21 -4.59
N ASN A 45 -6.69 0.55 -4.41
CA ASN A 45 -7.47 0.62 -3.17
C ASN A 45 -8.20 -0.69 -2.88
N PHE A 46 -8.43 -0.98 -1.59
CA PHE A 46 -9.07 -2.21 -1.10
C PHE A 46 -10.45 -2.48 -1.70
N TRP A 47 -11.22 -1.42 -2.02
CA TRP A 47 -12.53 -1.56 -2.65
C TRP A 47 -12.50 -1.55 -4.19
N GLY A 48 -11.32 -1.44 -4.80
CA GLY A 48 -11.17 -1.22 -6.25
C GLY A 48 -11.88 -2.26 -7.12
N ASN A 49 -11.96 -3.51 -6.67
CA ASN A 49 -12.67 -4.58 -7.38
C ASN A 49 -14.18 -4.31 -7.58
N LEU A 50 -14.84 -3.55 -6.70
CA LEU A 50 -16.25 -3.18 -6.87
C LEU A 50 -16.46 -2.13 -7.96
N THR A 51 -15.40 -1.42 -8.36
CA THR A 51 -15.42 -0.45 -9.46
C THR A 51 -14.98 -1.04 -10.79
N LEU A 52 -14.79 -2.35 -10.87
CA LEU A 52 -14.25 -3.03 -12.04
C LEU A 52 -15.11 -4.24 -12.44
N GLY A 53 -15.00 -4.63 -13.70
CA GLY A 53 -15.62 -5.85 -14.23
C GLY A 53 -17.11 -5.99 -13.88
N SER A 54 -17.48 -7.15 -13.37
CA SER A 54 -18.84 -7.51 -12.95
C SER A 54 -19.22 -7.04 -11.54
N GLN A 55 -18.33 -6.32 -10.84
CA GLN A 55 -18.54 -5.78 -9.49
C GLN A 55 -18.86 -6.85 -8.41
N ASN A 56 -18.48 -8.10 -8.65
CA ASN A 56 -18.74 -9.26 -7.77
C ASN A 56 -17.44 -9.94 -7.28
N SER A 57 -16.28 -9.33 -7.52
CA SER A 57 -15.00 -9.81 -6.99
C SER A 57 -14.77 -9.30 -5.56
N TYR A 58 -13.85 -9.94 -4.86
CA TYR A 58 -13.61 -9.75 -3.43
C TYR A 58 -13.01 -8.37 -3.12
N VAL A 59 -13.42 -7.80 -2.00
CA VAL A 59 -12.78 -6.66 -1.35
C VAL A 59 -12.33 -7.05 0.04
N TYR A 60 -11.20 -6.51 0.48
CA TYR A 60 -10.52 -6.91 1.71
C TYR A 60 -10.66 -5.81 2.75
N THR A 61 -11.63 -5.98 3.66
CA THR A 61 -11.87 -5.03 4.74
C THR A 61 -11.12 -5.40 6.01
N HIS A 62 -10.37 -6.52 6.05
CA HIS A 62 -9.44 -6.90 7.13
C HIS A 62 -10.03 -6.76 8.56
N PRO A 63 -10.56 -7.84 9.18
CA PRO A 63 -10.26 -9.25 8.91
C PRO A 63 -11.27 -9.94 7.97
N TYR A 64 -12.24 -9.20 7.46
CA TYR A 64 -13.29 -9.75 6.60
C TYR A 64 -12.96 -9.61 5.12
N VAL A 65 -13.48 -10.55 4.34
CA VAL A 65 -13.54 -10.47 2.88
C VAL A 65 -14.98 -10.37 2.47
N GLU A 66 -15.31 -9.41 1.61
CA GLU A 66 -16.69 -9.12 1.22
C GLU A 66 -16.85 -9.02 -0.29
N TRP A 67 -18.02 -9.35 -0.80
CA TRP A 67 -18.37 -9.13 -2.21
C TRP A 67 -19.88 -9.15 -2.41
N VAL A 68 -20.33 -8.58 -3.53
CA VAL A 68 -21.73 -8.73 -3.95
C VAL A 68 -21.89 -10.08 -4.63
N SER A 69 -22.55 -11.01 -3.96
CA SER A 69 -22.91 -12.31 -4.51
C SER A 69 -24.18 -12.18 -5.34
N LYS A 70 -24.16 -12.81 -6.53
CA LYS A 70 -25.32 -12.97 -7.42
C LYS A 70 -25.64 -14.45 -7.67
N ASP A 71 -25.06 -15.33 -6.87
CA ASP A 71 -25.26 -16.76 -6.96
C ASP A 71 -26.68 -17.10 -6.47
N THR A 72 -27.37 -17.98 -7.18
CA THR A 72 -28.75 -18.35 -6.86
C THR A 72 -28.88 -18.87 -5.43
N ASN A 73 -29.84 -18.31 -4.68
CA ASN A 73 -30.09 -18.54 -3.24
C ASN A 73 -29.03 -17.93 -2.30
N PHE A 74 -28.07 -17.17 -2.81
CA PHE A 74 -27.02 -16.53 -2.02
C PHE A 74 -26.80 -15.08 -2.45
N GLU A 75 -27.84 -14.42 -2.96
CA GLU A 75 -27.79 -13.04 -3.42
C GLU A 75 -27.72 -12.05 -2.25
N GLY A 76 -26.76 -11.12 -2.30
CA GLY A 76 -26.56 -10.12 -1.25
C GLY A 76 -25.10 -9.79 -1.00
N LEU A 77 -24.81 -9.20 0.16
CA LEU A 77 -23.44 -8.92 0.60
C LEU A 77 -22.88 -10.18 1.26
N ALA A 78 -22.06 -10.91 0.52
CA ALA A 78 -21.39 -12.10 1.01
C ALA A 78 -20.15 -11.74 1.83
N ILE A 79 -19.90 -12.54 2.86
CA ILE A 79 -18.88 -12.32 3.88
C ILE A 79 -18.12 -13.63 4.10
N SER A 80 -16.80 -13.53 4.09
CA SER A 80 -15.89 -14.61 4.45
C SER A 80 -14.95 -14.17 5.56
N HIS A 81 -14.62 -15.11 6.43
CA HIS A 81 -13.53 -15.04 7.38
C HIS A 81 -12.99 -16.46 7.57
N GLN A 82 -11.68 -16.62 7.66
CA GLN A 82 -11.04 -17.90 7.96
C GLN A 82 -10.23 -17.80 9.26
N ASP A 83 -10.23 -18.86 10.05
CA ASP A 83 -9.35 -18.93 11.21
C ASP A 83 -7.91 -19.24 10.75
N ALA A 84 -6.90 -18.88 11.54
CA ALA A 84 -5.49 -19.10 11.20
C ALA A 84 -5.17 -20.58 10.91
N SER A 85 -5.91 -21.52 11.48
CA SER A 85 -5.80 -22.96 11.25
C SER A 85 -6.29 -23.42 9.87
N GLN A 86 -7.08 -22.59 9.18
CA GLN A 86 -7.62 -22.88 7.83
C GLN A 86 -6.74 -22.30 6.72
N ARG A 87 -5.58 -21.71 7.06
CA ARG A 87 -4.63 -21.17 6.10
C ARG A 87 -4.09 -22.30 5.21
N VAL A 88 -4.04 -22.03 3.91
CA VAL A 88 -3.40 -22.93 2.94
C VAL A 88 -1.93 -22.53 2.83
N LEU A 89 -1.04 -23.52 2.91
CA LEU A 89 0.41 -23.38 2.73
C LEU A 89 0.81 -24.07 1.42
N GLY A 90 1.72 -23.44 0.69
CA GLY A 90 2.37 -24.02 -0.48
C GLY A 90 3.43 -25.07 -0.14
N ALA A 91 4.18 -25.48 -1.17
CA ALA A 91 5.28 -26.41 -1.00
C ALA A 91 6.41 -25.78 -0.18
N THR A 92 7.11 -26.58 0.63
CA THR A 92 8.24 -26.10 1.42
C THR A 92 9.56 -26.16 0.63
N ASN A 93 10.37 -25.12 0.70
CA ASN A 93 11.75 -25.13 0.21
C ASN A 93 12.69 -25.96 1.12
N SER A 94 13.98 -26.01 0.79
CA SER A 94 14.99 -26.77 1.54
C SER A 94 15.14 -26.33 3.01
N GLU A 95 14.77 -25.08 3.32
CA GLU A 95 14.81 -24.51 4.69
C GLU A 95 13.52 -24.80 5.49
N GLY A 96 12.56 -25.49 4.87
CA GLY A 96 11.25 -25.78 5.44
C GLY A 96 10.29 -24.58 5.39
N ALA A 97 10.57 -23.59 4.54
CA ALA A 97 9.74 -22.41 4.36
C ALA A 97 8.72 -22.62 3.21
N SER A 98 7.45 -22.34 3.46
CA SER A 98 6.37 -22.45 2.47
C SER A 98 6.55 -21.44 1.33
N SER A 99 6.32 -21.85 0.09
CA SER A 99 6.45 -21.00 -1.10
C SER A 99 5.37 -19.91 -1.16
N TYR A 100 4.19 -20.17 -0.63
CA TYR A 100 3.12 -19.18 -0.50
C TYR A 100 2.24 -19.51 0.70
N PHE A 101 1.37 -18.58 1.08
CA PHE A 101 0.18 -18.90 1.86
C PHE A 101 -0.98 -17.98 1.51
N TYR A 102 -2.20 -18.47 1.70
CA TYR A 102 -3.43 -17.67 1.51
C TYR A 102 -4.57 -18.16 2.41
N MET A 103 -5.65 -17.38 2.47
CA MET A 103 -6.92 -17.79 3.05
C MET A 103 -8.01 -17.92 1.97
N ALA A 104 -8.84 -18.96 2.05
CA ALA A 104 -9.89 -19.18 1.06
C ALA A 104 -10.98 -18.08 1.13
N ALA A 105 -10.85 -17.07 0.28
CA ALA A 105 -11.71 -15.88 0.24
C ALA A 105 -13.17 -16.18 -0.15
N GLY A 106 -13.42 -17.09 -1.10
CA GLY A 106 -14.75 -17.31 -1.70
C GLY A 106 -15.79 -18.06 -0.85
N ASN A 107 -15.46 -18.44 0.38
CA ASN A 107 -16.39 -19.16 1.26
C ASN A 107 -17.44 -18.21 1.84
N LYS A 108 -18.70 -18.33 1.40
CA LYS A 108 -19.85 -17.56 1.92
C LYS A 108 -20.19 -17.97 3.36
N CYS A 109 -19.39 -17.52 4.32
CA CYS A 109 -19.60 -17.83 5.73
C CYS A 109 -20.94 -17.25 6.20
N MET A 110 -21.20 -16.01 5.80
CA MET A 110 -22.48 -15.32 5.98
C MET A 110 -22.82 -14.54 4.70
N VAL A 111 -24.10 -14.32 4.42
CA VAL A 111 -24.58 -13.36 3.41
C VAL A 111 -25.67 -12.51 4.05
N LEU A 112 -25.52 -11.19 3.97
CA LEU A 112 -26.64 -10.27 4.23
C LEU A 112 -27.47 -10.16 2.95
N GLY A 113 -28.50 -11.00 2.84
CA GLY A 113 -29.38 -11.11 1.67
C GLY A 113 -30.82 -10.70 1.96
N SER A 114 -31.71 -10.96 1.01
CA SER A 114 -33.15 -10.73 1.08
C SER A 114 -33.89 -11.76 0.23
N SER A 115 -35.09 -12.17 0.63
CA SER A 115 -35.94 -13.00 -0.24
C SER A 115 -36.46 -12.25 -1.47
N ASP A 116 -36.30 -10.92 -1.50
CA ASP A 116 -36.64 -10.06 -2.64
C ASP A 116 -35.45 -9.85 -3.59
N PHE A 117 -34.31 -10.49 -3.33
CA PHE A 117 -33.15 -10.47 -4.23
C PHE A 117 -33.18 -11.65 -5.20
N ASP A 118 -32.64 -11.40 -6.39
CA ASP A 118 -32.38 -12.38 -7.45
C ASP A 118 -31.04 -12.05 -8.12
N SER A 119 -30.65 -12.82 -9.13
CA SER A 119 -29.41 -12.57 -9.87
C SER A 119 -29.36 -11.20 -10.59
N ASN A 120 -30.48 -10.46 -10.66
CA ASN A 120 -30.60 -9.16 -11.31
C ASN A 120 -30.40 -7.97 -10.35
N VAL A 121 -30.01 -8.20 -9.09
CA VAL A 121 -29.66 -7.10 -8.18
C VAL A 121 -28.66 -6.15 -8.83
N SER A 122 -28.95 -4.85 -8.69
CA SER A 122 -28.08 -3.78 -9.19
C SER A 122 -27.26 -3.20 -8.05
N ILE A 123 -26.05 -2.74 -8.39
CA ILE A 123 -25.08 -2.21 -7.44
C ILE A 123 -25.00 -0.70 -7.65
N LYS A 124 -25.00 0.06 -6.56
CA LYS A 124 -24.66 1.48 -6.58
C LYS A 124 -23.55 1.75 -5.58
N LEU A 125 -22.50 2.43 -6.03
CA LEU A 125 -21.38 2.85 -5.20
C LEU A 125 -21.36 4.38 -5.09
N THR A 126 -21.36 4.88 -3.87
CA THR A 126 -21.27 6.31 -3.55
C THR A 126 -20.20 6.55 -2.49
N ASN A 127 -19.82 7.81 -2.27
CA ASN A 127 -18.81 8.19 -1.27
C ASN A 127 -17.51 7.37 -1.39
N LEU A 128 -16.97 7.28 -2.62
CA LEU A 128 -15.75 6.56 -2.96
C LEU A 128 -14.50 7.26 -2.39
N ALA A 129 -14.34 7.18 -1.07
CA ALA A 129 -13.22 7.76 -0.34
C ALA A 129 -12.05 6.78 -0.23
N LYS A 130 -10.85 7.29 0.09
CA LYS A 130 -9.65 6.46 0.28
C LYS A 130 -9.87 5.36 1.33
N MET A 131 -10.60 5.65 2.40
CA MET A 131 -10.77 4.75 3.55
C MET A 131 -12.18 4.16 3.71
N SER A 132 -13.10 4.47 2.79
CA SER A 132 -14.47 3.99 2.85
C SER A 132 -15.16 4.01 1.50
N VAL A 133 -16.11 3.11 1.29
CA VAL A 133 -17.06 3.17 0.17
C VAL A 133 -18.46 2.79 0.66
N ASP A 134 -19.48 3.49 0.16
CA ASP A 134 -20.87 3.12 0.41
C ASP A 134 -21.41 2.26 -0.73
N LEU A 135 -21.82 1.06 -0.38
CA LEU A 135 -22.43 0.07 -1.26
C LEU A 135 -23.94 0.04 -1.04
N THR A 136 -24.70 0.08 -2.13
CA THR A 136 -26.13 -0.25 -2.15
C THR A 136 -26.37 -1.42 -3.07
N ILE A 137 -27.05 -2.46 -2.57
CA ILE A 137 -27.56 -3.60 -3.35
C ILE A 137 -29.07 -3.42 -3.48
N GLN A 138 -29.53 -3.21 -4.70
CA GLN A 138 -30.90 -2.82 -5.01
C GLN A 138 -31.64 -3.99 -5.67
N SER A 139 -32.79 -4.37 -5.09
CA SER A 139 -33.71 -5.33 -5.70
C SER A 139 -34.30 -4.78 -7.00
N SER A 140 -34.61 -5.66 -7.93
CA SER A 140 -35.35 -5.36 -9.17
C SER A 140 -36.84 -5.05 -8.93
N SER A 141 -37.39 -5.49 -7.79
CA SER A 141 -38.84 -5.46 -7.50
C SER A 141 -39.23 -4.86 -6.15
N ALA A 142 -38.28 -4.68 -5.23
CA ALA A 142 -38.49 -4.16 -3.88
C ALA A 142 -37.47 -3.05 -3.55
N GLY A 143 -37.14 -2.87 -2.27
CA GLY A 143 -36.18 -1.89 -1.81
C GLY A 143 -34.72 -2.33 -1.91
N TYR A 144 -33.90 -1.93 -0.95
CA TYR A 144 -32.44 -2.07 -1.03
C TYR A 144 -31.75 -2.27 0.32
N LEU A 145 -30.55 -2.85 0.24
CA LEU A 145 -29.60 -2.96 1.35
C LEU A 145 -28.49 -1.92 1.16
N LYS A 146 -28.15 -1.18 2.23
CA LYS A 146 -26.97 -0.30 2.28
C LYS A 146 -25.91 -0.83 3.24
N ALA A 147 -24.64 -0.77 2.82
CA ALA A 147 -23.50 -1.09 3.66
C ALA A 147 -22.39 -0.05 3.43
N SER A 148 -21.69 0.34 4.49
CA SER A 148 -20.45 1.13 4.40
C SER A 148 -19.28 0.20 4.65
N LEU A 149 -18.38 0.08 3.68
CA LEU A 149 -17.22 -0.81 3.75
C LEU A 149 -15.99 -0.01 4.17
N LEU A 150 -15.34 -0.44 5.23
CA LEU A 150 -14.13 0.17 5.78
C LEU A 150 -13.15 -0.91 6.23
N GLN A 151 -11.85 -0.67 6.02
CA GLN A 151 -10.84 -1.52 6.62
C GLN A 151 -10.90 -1.46 8.15
N GLY A 152 -10.80 -2.61 8.81
CA GLY A 152 -10.84 -2.75 10.26
C GLY A 152 -12.24 -2.74 10.86
N MET A 153 -13.34 -2.79 10.10
CA MET A 153 -14.66 -2.82 10.74
C MET A 153 -14.87 -4.12 11.54
N GLY A 154 -15.40 -4.02 12.76
CA GLY A 154 -15.57 -5.19 13.63
C GLY A 154 -16.86 -5.97 13.44
N MET A 155 -17.91 -5.33 12.92
CA MET A 155 -19.17 -5.97 12.55
C MET A 155 -19.57 -5.54 11.14
N ILE A 156 -19.85 -6.50 10.27
CA ILE A 156 -20.39 -6.22 8.94
C ILE A 156 -21.83 -5.78 9.13
N THR A 157 -22.20 -4.69 8.47
CA THR A 157 -23.44 -3.96 8.76
C THR A 157 -24.23 -3.71 7.49
N GLY A 158 -25.48 -4.17 7.46
CA GLY A 158 -26.46 -3.88 6.41
C GLY A 158 -27.66 -3.12 6.96
N VAL A 159 -28.03 -2.00 6.33
CA VAL A 159 -29.26 -1.26 6.62
C VAL A 159 -30.28 -1.57 5.54
N TYR A 160 -31.39 -2.17 5.95
CA TYR A 160 -32.44 -2.67 5.06
C TYR A 160 -33.56 -1.64 4.91
N TYR A 161 -33.98 -1.40 3.67
CA TYR A 161 -35.08 -0.51 3.33
C TYR A 161 -36.06 -1.26 2.43
N ASP A 162 -37.26 -1.52 2.94
CA ASP A 162 -38.34 -2.23 2.25
C ASP A 162 -37.90 -3.56 1.62
N LEU A 163 -37.35 -4.43 2.45
CA LEU A 163 -36.89 -5.77 2.09
C LEU A 163 -37.26 -6.77 3.17
N ILE A 164 -37.59 -8.00 2.79
CA ILE A 164 -37.70 -9.15 3.70
C ILE A 164 -36.29 -9.73 3.90
N PRO A 165 -35.64 -9.52 5.05
CA PRO A 165 -34.24 -9.90 5.23
C PRO A 165 -34.10 -11.42 5.25
N GLU A 166 -33.05 -11.90 4.58
CA GLU A 166 -32.69 -13.32 4.59
C GLU A 166 -31.17 -13.44 4.79
N ILE A 167 -30.76 -14.17 5.82
CA ILE A 167 -29.35 -14.36 6.17
C ILE A 167 -28.94 -15.75 5.72
N HIS A 168 -27.94 -15.82 4.85
CA HIS A 168 -27.52 -17.06 4.23
C HIS A 168 -26.17 -17.54 4.76
N SER A 169 -25.88 -18.83 4.64
CA SER A 169 -24.54 -19.38 4.81
C SER A 169 -24.28 -20.50 3.82
N GLY A 170 -23.29 -20.35 2.95
CA GLY A 170 -22.85 -21.40 2.03
C GLY A 170 -22.13 -22.57 2.72
N ILE A 171 -21.74 -22.41 3.99
CA ILE A 171 -21.22 -23.49 4.85
C ILE A 171 -22.38 -24.34 5.41
N GLY A 172 -23.58 -23.74 5.49
CA GLY A 172 -24.76 -24.30 6.13
C GLY A 172 -24.82 -24.00 7.63
N ILE A 173 -26.04 -23.93 8.13
CA ILE A 173 -26.41 -23.47 9.46
C ILE A 173 -26.72 -24.68 10.33
N LYS A 174 -25.90 -24.91 11.35
CA LYS A 174 -26.06 -25.98 12.32
C LYS A 174 -27.11 -25.64 13.37
N SER A 175 -27.11 -24.39 13.86
CA SER A 175 -28.11 -23.91 14.81
C SER A 175 -28.20 -22.39 14.85
N VAL A 176 -29.38 -21.90 15.24
CA VAL A 176 -29.65 -20.49 15.54
C VAL A 176 -30.33 -20.41 16.89
N THR A 177 -29.79 -19.63 17.81
CA THR A 177 -30.33 -19.47 19.17
C THR A 177 -30.50 -18.00 19.49
N GLY A 178 -31.64 -17.63 20.07
CA GLY A 178 -31.86 -16.28 20.59
C GLY A 178 -30.97 -16.03 21.82
N GLY A 179 -30.33 -14.87 21.86
CA GLY A 179 -29.53 -14.41 23.00
C GLY A 179 -30.25 -13.32 23.79
N THR A 180 -29.71 -12.99 24.97
CA THR A 180 -30.17 -11.82 25.72
C THR A 180 -29.93 -10.55 24.90
N ALA A 181 -30.99 -9.77 24.69
CA ALA A 181 -30.90 -8.49 24.00
C ALA A 181 -29.90 -7.56 24.73
N PRO A 182 -28.92 -6.96 24.03
CA PRO A 182 -27.95 -6.05 24.66
C PRO A 182 -28.61 -4.77 25.18
N ARG A 183 -29.72 -4.35 24.56
CA ARG A 183 -30.54 -3.19 24.95
C ARG A 183 -31.92 -3.26 24.30
N SER A 184 -32.84 -2.43 24.76
CA SER A 184 -34.18 -2.28 24.15
C SER A 184 -34.06 -1.93 22.66
N GLY A 185 -34.84 -2.61 21.82
CA GLY A 185 -34.85 -2.40 20.36
C GLY A 185 -33.75 -3.14 19.59
N THR A 186 -32.85 -3.86 20.25
CA THR A 186 -31.82 -4.69 19.61
C THR A 186 -31.97 -6.15 19.99
N ASN A 187 -32.33 -7.00 19.04
CA ASN A 187 -32.34 -8.45 19.21
C ASN A 187 -30.95 -9.05 18.96
N LYS A 188 -30.63 -10.16 19.63
CA LYS A 188 -29.37 -10.89 19.50
C LYS A 188 -29.64 -12.34 19.14
N TYR A 189 -28.83 -12.87 18.23
CA TYR A 189 -28.84 -14.27 17.84
C TYR A 189 -27.41 -14.82 17.77
N LYS A 190 -27.23 -16.05 18.20
CA LYS A 190 -26.00 -16.83 18.01
C LYS A 190 -26.24 -17.86 16.92
N ILE A 191 -25.44 -17.77 15.85
CA ILE A 191 -25.49 -18.65 14.68
C ILE A 191 -24.24 -19.53 14.73
N THR A 192 -24.43 -20.84 14.70
CA THR A 192 -23.34 -21.81 14.58
C THR A 192 -23.43 -22.47 13.22
N LEU A 193 -22.34 -22.44 12.46
CA LEU A 193 -22.25 -23.06 11.14
C LEU A 193 -21.92 -24.55 11.25
N ASN A 194 -22.02 -25.29 10.15
CA ASN A 194 -21.72 -26.73 10.12
C ASN A 194 -20.26 -27.09 10.41
N ASP A 195 -19.34 -26.14 10.28
CA ASP A 195 -17.93 -26.27 10.66
C ASP A 195 -17.64 -25.76 12.09
N ASP A 196 -18.67 -25.66 12.91
CA ASP A 196 -18.64 -25.22 14.32
C ASP A 196 -18.22 -23.76 14.54
N ARG A 197 -17.96 -22.98 13.49
CA ARG A 197 -17.67 -21.56 13.62
C ARG A 197 -18.92 -20.80 14.04
N VAL A 198 -18.74 -19.92 15.02
CA VAL A 198 -19.80 -19.09 15.60
C VAL A 198 -19.77 -17.68 15.02
N TRP A 199 -20.96 -17.18 14.72
CA TRP A 199 -21.25 -15.79 14.36
C TRP A 199 -22.35 -15.24 15.29
N LEU A 200 -22.22 -13.98 15.68
CA LEU A 200 -23.30 -13.27 16.37
C LEU A 200 -23.99 -12.34 15.38
N MET A 201 -25.32 -12.31 15.45
CA MET A 201 -26.17 -11.41 14.68
C MET A 201 -26.94 -10.49 15.62
N TYR A 202 -26.98 -9.20 15.29
CA TYR A 202 -27.75 -8.18 15.99
C TYR A 202 -28.73 -7.53 15.02
N VAL A 203 -29.99 -7.40 15.44
CA VAL A 203 -31.03 -6.73 14.66
C VAL A 203 -31.52 -5.54 15.47
N THR A 204 -31.22 -4.33 15.02
CA THR A 204 -31.65 -3.09 15.68
C THR A 204 -32.75 -2.44 14.86
N PHE A 205 -33.96 -2.42 15.44
CA PHE A 205 -35.15 -1.88 14.80
C PHE A 205 -35.20 -0.36 14.90
N SER A 206 -35.58 0.30 13.80
CA SER A 206 -36.07 1.68 13.84
C SER A 206 -37.61 1.69 13.94
N ASP A 207 -38.19 2.81 14.35
CA ASP A 207 -39.61 3.14 14.10
C ASP A 207 -40.66 2.14 14.64
N ASN A 208 -40.44 1.57 15.84
CA ASN A 208 -41.36 0.63 16.51
C ASN A 208 -41.75 -0.60 15.67
N GLN A 209 -41.00 -0.91 14.61
CA GLN A 209 -41.24 -2.09 13.79
C GLN A 209 -40.78 -3.37 14.51
N THR A 210 -41.35 -4.50 14.14
CA THR A 210 -40.94 -5.82 14.62
C THR A 210 -40.75 -6.78 13.46
N CYS A 211 -39.74 -7.65 13.54
CA CYS A 211 -39.54 -8.76 12.62
C CYS A 211 -39.00 -9.96 13.41
N GLN A 212 -39.58 -11.13 13.19
CA GLN A 212 -39.13 -12.38 13.79
C GLN A 212 -38.27 -13.15 12.80
N PHE A 213 -37.14 -13.67 13.26
CA PHE A 213 -36.23 -14.46 12.43
C PHE A 213 -36.38 -15.94 12.77
N ALA A 214 -36.51 -16.77 11.74
CA ALA A 214 -36.62 -18.22 11.87
C ALA A 214 -35.74 -18.93 10.82
N LEU A 215 -35.32 -20.15 11.13
CA LEU A 215 -34.66 -21.01 10.16
C LEU A 215 -35.67 -21.39 9.08
N LYS A 216 -35.38 -21.06 7.82
CA LYS A 216 -36.17 -21.47 6.66
C LYS A 216 -35.76 -22.87 6.19
N ASP A 217 -34.45 -23.10 6.14
CA ASP A 217 -33.81 -24.38 5.80
C ASP A 217 -32.37 -24.39 6.34
N ASN A 218 -31.58 -25.40 5.96
CA ASN A 218 -30.20 -25.58 6.45
C ASN A 218 -29.20 -24.50 5.96
N TYR A 219 -29.61 -23.55 5.13
CA TYR A 219 -28.76 -22.52 4.54
C TYR A 219 -29.28 -21.10 4.77
N HIS A 220 -30.57 -20.94 5.11
CA HIS A 220 -31.22 -19.62 5.19
C HIS A 220 -31.97 -19.39 6.51
N ILE A 221 -31.81 -18.18 7.06
CA ILE A 221 -32.63 -17.61 8.15
C ILE A 221 -33.46 -16.49 7.54
N ILE A 222 -34.77 -16.52 7.69
CA ILE A 222 -35.68 -15.54 7.07
C ILE A 222 -36.40 -14.70 8.11
N GLY A 223 -36.60 -13.42 7.80
CA GLY A 223 -37.47 -12.50 8.55
C GLY A 223 -38.95 -12.70 8.22
N SER A 224 -39.84 -12.47 9.18
CA SER A 224 -41.29 -12.65 9.02
C SER A 224 -41.98 -11.67 8.08
N ASN A 225 -41.36 -10.51 7.80
CA ASN A 225 -41.95 -9.43 7.02
C ASN A 225 -40.87 -8.46 6.51
N SER A 226 -41.26 -7.57 5.60
CA SER A 226 -40.42 -6.46 5.13
C SER A 226 -40.06 -5.55 6.32
N ILE A 227 -38.82 -5.09 6.34
CA ILE A 227 -38.29 -4.13 7.32
C ILE A 227 -37.80 -2.87 6.59
N ASN A 228 -37.88 -1.74 7.27
CA ASN A 228 -37.48 -0.46 6.69
C ASN A 228 -36.62 0.34 7.66
N ASN A 229 -35.47 0.83 7.20
CA ASN A 229 -34.45 1.49 8.01
C ASN A 229 -33.96 0.66 9.20
N CYS A 230 -33.98 -0.68 9.06
CA CYS A 230 -33.58 -1.61 10.11
C CYS A 230 -32.13 -2.08 9.90
N LEU A 231 -31.36 -2.09 10.99
CA LEU A 231 -29.94 -2.40 10.99
C LEU A 231 -29.72 -3.87 11.35
N ILE A 232 -29.03 -4.62 10.48
CA ILE A 232 -28.57 -5.99 10.75
C ILE A 232 -27.04 -5.98 10.76
N GLN A 233 -26.46 -6.45 11.86
CA GLN A 233 -25.01 -6.59 12.01
C GLN A 233 -24.63 -8.04 12.26
N VAL A 234 -23.57 -8.52 11.62
CA VAL A 234 -23.00 -9.84 11.87
C VAL A 234 -21.51 -9.74 12.21
N ALA A 235 -21.05 -10.57 13.13
CA ALA A 235 -19.67 -10.58 13.61
C ALA A 235 -19.16 -12.00 13.86
N ARG A 236 -17.92 -12.28 13.44
CA ARG A 236 -17.27 -13.57 13.67
C ARG A 236 -16.81 -13.70 15.13
N GLY A 237 -17.04 -14.87 15.72
CA GLY A 237 -16.59 -15.23 17.07
C GLY A 237 -17.64 -14.96 18.14
N ASP A 238 -17.47 -15.57 19.32
CA ASP A 238 -18.38 -15.39 20.47
C ASP A 238 -17.78 -14.42 21.50
N TYR A 239 -17.46 -13.20 21.06
CA TYR A 239 -17.04 -12.12 21.95
C TYR A 239 -18.26 -11.34 22.48
N SER A 240 -19.23 -12.07 23.02
CA SER A 240 -20.56 -11.56 23.39
C SER A 240 -20.50 -10.25 24.18
N SER A 241 -19.69 -10.14 25.24
CA SER A 241 -19.59 -8.90 26.02
C SER A 241 -19.09 -7.69 25.23
N VAL A 242 -18.14 -7.90 24.31
CA VAL A 242 -17.57 -6.84 23.46
C VAL A 242 -18.55 -6.45 22.38
N TYR A 243 -19.15 -7.43 21.72
CA TYR A 243 -20.09 -7.22 20.64
C TYR A 243 -21.41 -6.61 21.14
N ASP A 244 -21.93 -7.06 22.29
CA ASP A 244 -23.10 -6.47 22.94
C ASP A 244 -22.90 -4.98 23.28
N ALA A 245 -21.66 -4.59 23.63
CA ALA A 245 -21.32 -3.21 23.93
C ALA A 245 -21.32 -2.30 22.69
N ALA A 246 -20.99 -2.85 21.52
CA ALA A 246 -20.93 -2.14 20.23
C ALA A 246 -22.20 -2.22 19.39
N ALA A 247 -23.06 -3.22 19.64
CA ALA A 247 -24.23 -3.52 18.83
C ALA A 247 -25.15 -2.30 18.67
N GLY A 248 -25.50 -2.00 17.42
CA GLY A 248 -26.31 -0.87 17.00
C GLY A 248 -25.51 0.35 16.52
N CYS A 249 -24.19 0.39 16.72
CA CYS A 249 -23.30 1.45 16.23
C CYS A 249 -22.28 0.89 15.23
N TYR A 250 -22.02 1.62 14.13
CA TYR A 250 -21.14 1.17 13.05
C TYR A 250 -20.39 2.35 12.40
N PRO A 251 -19.17 2.13 11.87
CA PRO A 251 -18.45 3.14 11.12
C PRO A 251 -19.07 3.37 9.74
N THR A 252 -19.05 4.60 9.25
CA THR A 252 -19.55 4.97 7.91
C THR A 252 -18.50 5.65 7.05
N ALA A 253 -17.52 6.32 7.66
CA ALA A 253 -16.39 6.93 6.98
C ALA A 253 -15.21 7.07 7.95
N ALA A 254 -14.02 7.39 7.44
CA ALA A 254 -12.87 7.75 8.25
C ALA A 254 -12.20 9.02 7.72
N THR A 255 -11.85 9.94 8.62
CA THR A 255 -10.97 11.07 8.32
C THR A 255 -9.57 10.79 8.84
N LEU A 256 -8.60 10.76 7.93
CA LEU A 256 -7.18 10.70 8.25
C LEU A 256 -6.71 12.06 8.78
N LYS A 257 -6.14 12.07 9.98
CA LYS A 257 -5.53 13.27 10.57
C LYS A 257 -4.07 13.05 10.86
N ALA A 258 -3.25 14.08 10.69
CA ALA A 258 -1.86 14.03 11.10
C ALA A 258 -1.32 15.39 11.55
N SER A 259 -0.40 15.34 12.50
CA SER A 259 0.37 16.48 13.00
C SER A 259 1.79 16.02 13.29
N VAL A 260 2.75 16.94 13.14
CA VAL A 260 4.18 16.68 13.36
C VAL A 260 4.75 17.72 14.31
N SER A 261 5.53 17.26 15.28
CA SER A 261 6.30 18.09 16.21
C SER A 261 7.70 17.50 16.35
N GLY A 262 8.71 18.22 15.83
CA GLY A 262 10.08 17.72 15.78
C GLY A 262 10.18 16.41 15.01
N SER A 263 10.73 15.38 15.64
CA SER A 263 10.85 14.02 15.10
C SER A 263 9.67 13.11 15.42
N THR A 264 8.58 13.63 16.00
CA THR A 264 7.40 12.83 16.35
C THR A 264 6.23 13.23 15.47
N ALA A 265 5.58 12.24 14.86
CA ALA A 265 4.27 12.40 14.26
C ALA A 265 3.20 11.74 15.12
N LYS A 266 2.02 12.36 15.15
CA LYS A 266 0.78 11.72 15.56
C LYS A 266 -0.15 11.71 14.36
N TYR A 267 -0.71 10.55 14.05
CA TYR A 267 -1.74 10.41 13.02
C TYR A 267 -2.91 9.60 13.55
N SER A 268 -4.10 9.80 12.98
CA SER A 268 -5.30 9.11 13.41
C SER A 268 -6.31 8.85 12.31
N PHE A 269 -7.05 7.75 12.45
CA PHE A 269 -8.29 7.49 11.73
C PHE A 269 -9.43 7.89 12.65
N ASN A 270 -10.15 8.94 12.27
CA ASN A 270 -11.30 9.44 13.01
C ASN A 270 -12.54 8.90 12.32
N TYR A 271 -13.16 7.89 12.91
CA TYR A 271 -14.31 7.23 12.32
C TYR A 271 -15.57 8.07 12.55
N ALA A 272 -16.24 8.42 11.45
CA ALA A 272 -17.64 8.83 11.50
C ALA A 272 -18.48 7.57 11.75
N THR A 273 -19.50 7.69 12.61
CA THR A 273 -20.32 6.56 13.04
C THR A 273 -21.78 6.88 12.90
N SER A 274 -22.60 5.85 12.67
CA SER A 274 -24.05 5.92 12.66
C SER A 274 -24.64 4.94 13.68
N GLY A 275 -25.92 5.13 14.00
CA GLY A 275 -26.64 4.35 15.00
C GLY A 275 -26.24 4.67 16.44
N SER A 276 -26.53 3.75 17.36
CA SER A 276 -26.25 3.89 18.80
C SER A 276 -25.92 2.55 19.42
N SER A 277 -25.05 2.52 20.42
CA SER A 277 -24.69 1.31 21.17
C SER A 277 -24.58 1.62 22.66
N ASN A 278 -24.48 0.59 23.50
CA ASN A 278 -24.30 0.76 24.94
C ASN A 278 -22.99 1.49 25.28
N LYS A 279 -21.95 1.33 24.45
CA LYS A 279 -20.66 2.01 24.63
C LYS A 279 -20.57 3.36 23.90
N GLY A 280 -21.52 3.65 23.01
CA GLY A 280 -21.52 4.87 22.19
C GLY A 280 -20.49 4.89 21.06
N VAL A 281 -19.80 3.77 20.81
CA VAL A 281 -18.79 3.59 19.77
C VAL A 281 -18.93 2.19 19.14
N PRO A 282 -18.45 1.99 17.90
CA PRO A 282 -18.37 0.67 17.29
C PRO A 282 -17.17 -0.13 17.84
N ILE A 283 -17.07 -1.39 17.42
CA ILE A 283 -15.82 -2.15 17.49
C ILE A 283 -15.05 -2.01 16.16
N MET A 284 -13.75 -1.71 16.26
CA MET A 284 -12.81 -1.67 15.15
C MET A 284 -11.63 -2.62 15.42
N TYR A 285 -11.21 -3.40 14.43
CA TYR A 285 -10.02 -4.24 14.47
C TYR A 285 -8.79 -3.50 13.96
N ALA A 286 -7.71 -3.60 14.72
CA ALA A 286 -6.42 -3.01 14.41
C ALA A 286 -5.41 -4.08 13.96
N LEU A 287 -4.63 -3.75 12.93
CA LEU A 287 -3.50 -4.56 12.47
C LEU A 287 -2.34 -4.52 13.48
N PRO A 288 -1.47 -5.55 13.53
CA PRO A 288 -0.32 -5.57 14.46
C PRO A 288 0.58 -4.33 14.45
N HIS A 289 0.90 -3.78 13.27
CA HIS A 289 1.74 -2.57 13.20
C HIS A 289 1.05 -1.34 13.80
N GLN A 290 -0.28 -1.23 13.67
CA GLN A 290 -1.07 -0.15 14.28
C GLN A 290 -1.10 -0.30 15.80
N VAL A 291 -1.31 -1.53 16.29
CA VAL A 291 -1.27 -1.83 17.74
C VAL A 291 0.10 -1.43 18.33
N ASN A 292 1.18 -1.67 17.59
CA ASN A 292 2.54 -1.32 18.01
C ASN A 292 2.83 0.19 18.00
N SER A 293 1.98 1.02 17.41
CA SER A 293 2.13 2.48 17.37
C SER A 293 1.02 3.23 18.11
N PHE A 294 0.03 2.55 18.70
CA PHE A 294 -1.07 3.19 19.40
C PHE A 294 -0.62 4.05 20.58
N THR A 295 -1.22 5.23 20.68
CA THR A 295 -1.10 6.09 21.85
C THR A 295 -1.98 5.57 22.99
N SER A 296 -1.88 6.20 24.16
CA SER A 296 -2.78 5.92 25.28
C SER A 296 -4.26 6.18 24.95
N THR A 297 -4.54 7.11 24.03
CA THR A 297 -5.89 7.42 23.55
C THR A 297 -6.57 6.15 23.03
N THR A 298 -5.93 5.45 22.09
CA THR A 298 -6.47 4.23 21.47
C THR A 298 -6.35 3.02 22.39
N SER A 299 -5.24 2.91 23.11
CA SER A 299 -4.95 1.73 23.96
C SER A 299 -6.02 1.49 25.03
N SER A 300 -6.72 2.55 25.47
CA SER A 300 -7.81 2.46 26.45
C SER A 300 -9.04 1.68 25.95
N GLY A 301 -9.24 1.60 24.62
CA GLY A 301 -10.37 0.89 24.01
C GLY A 301 -10.12 -0.59 23.75
N LYS A 302 -8.93 -1.13 24.08
CA LYS A 302 -8.53 -2.51 23.78
C LYS A 302 -9.49 -3.52 24.41
N THR A 303 -9.83 -4.56 23.66
CA THR A 303 -10.72 -5.64 24.13
C THR A 303 -10.02 -7.00 24.06
N SER A 304 -10.71 -8.05 24.48
CA SER A 304 -10.28 -9.44 24.30
C SER A 304 -10.58 -10.00 22.91
N ALA A 305 -11.31 -9.27 22.06
CA ALA A 305 -11.69 -9.77 20.74
C ALA A 305 -10.48 -9.79 19.80
N THR A 306 -10.23 -10.94 19.18
CA THR A 306 -9.18 -11.11 18.17
C THR A 306 -9.68 -11.94 17.00
N LEU A 307 -9.26 -11.60 15.79
CA LEU A 307 -9.57 -12.32 14.56
C LEU A 307 -8.30 -12.47 13.72
N ALA A 308 -8.20 -13.56 12.97
CA ALA A 308 -7.10 -13.76 12.05
C ALA A 308 -7.35 -12.91 10.79
N ASP A 309 -6.32 -12.20 10.35
CA ASP A 309 -6.31 -11.57 9.04
C ASP A 309 -5.67 -12.49 7.99
N THR A 310 -6.04 -12.27 6.72
CA THR A 310 -5.55 -13.00 5.55
C THR A 310 -4.03 -13.04 5.47
N VAL A 311 -3.36 -11.89 5.61
CA VAL A 311 -1.91 -11.73 5.35
C VAL A 311 -1.16 -10.89 6.38
N HIS A 312 -1.85 -10.34 7.39
CA HIS A 312 -1.23 -9.44 8.39
C HIS A 312 -1.21 -10.01 9.81
N GLY A 313 -1.44 -11.31 9.99
CA GLY A 313 -1.42 -11.98 11.30
C GLY A 313 -2.73 -11.80 12.06
N THR A 314 -2.68 -11.72 13.40
CA THR A 314 -3.90 -11.59 14.23
C THR A 314 -4.23 -10.12 14.49
N MET A 315 -5.45 -9.71 14.17
CA MET A 315 -5.98 -8.39 14.50
C MET A 315 -6.57 -8.36 15.90
N THR A 316 -6.51 -7.19 16.54
CA THR A 316 -7.06 -6.95 17.89
C THR A 316 -8.22 -5.97 17.82
N GLY A 317 -9.34 -6.30 18.45
CA GLY A 317 -10.56 -5.49 18.51
C GLY A 317 -10.50 -4.40 19.58
N TYR A 318 -10.96 -3.20 19.24
CA TYR A 318 -11.04 -2.02 20.09
C TYR A 318 -12.44 -1.42 20.03
N LEU A 319 -13.03 -1.08 21.17
CA LEU A 319 -14.24 -0.26 21.25
C LEU A 319 -13.84 1.22 21.15
N THR A 320 -13.90 1.78 19.94
CA THR A 320 -13.39 3.13 19.69
C THR A 320 -13.98 3.74 18.41
N SER A 321 -14.04 5.07 18.36
CA SER A 321 -14.26 5.86 17.13
C SER A 321 -12.96 6.50 16.62
N ILE A 322 -11.82 6.21 17.26
CA ILE A 322 -10.52 6.73 16.85
C ILE A 322 -9.43 5.67 16.99
N PHE A 323 -8.65 5.49 15.93
CA PHE A 323 -7.31 4.95 16.03
C PHE A 323 -6.36 6.15 15.99
N GLU A 324 -5.67 6.44 17.08
CA GLU A 324 -4.54 7.37 17.16
C GLU A 324 -3.23 6.61 17.37
N MET A 325 -2.25 6.92 16.52
CA MET A 325 -0.93 6.30 16.44
C MET A 325 0.15 7.37 16.55
N SER A 326 1.36 6.98 16.95
CA SER A 326 2.53 7.84 16.99
C SER A 326 3.75 7.17 16.36
N GLU A 327 4.48 7.95 15.57
CA GLU A 327 5.68 7.48 14.87
C GLU A 327 6.88 8.39 15.13
N THR A 328 8.07 7.77 15.19
CA THR A 328 9.35 8.49 15.14
C THR A 328 9.77 8.65 13.68
N LEU A 329 9.87 9.90 13.25
CA LEU A 329 10.14 10.29 11.88
C LEU A 329 11.65 10.21 11.57
N PRO A 330 12.05 9.77 10.36
CA PRO A 330 13.44 9.73 9.92
C PRO A 330 13.98 11.12 9.53
N THR A 331 13.78 12.15 10.36
CA THR A 331 14.13 13.55 10.03
C THR A 331 15.63 13.76 9.76
N SER A 332 16.50 12.92 10.32
CA SER A 332 17.94 12.96 10.12
C SER A 332 18.41 12.44 8.76
N VAL A 333 17.59 11.66 8.05
CA VAL A 333 17.98 11.09 6.75
C VAL A 333 17.83 12.16 5.67
N GLY A 334 18.94 12.62 5.10
CA GLY A 334 18.98 13.63 4.04
C GLY A 334 19.40 13.04 2.69
N VAL A 335 20.03 13.88 1.85
CA VAL A 335 20.62 13.45 0.57
C VAL A 335 21.96 12.72 0.73
N ASP A 336 22.64 12.92 1.86
CA ASP A 336 23.93 12.32 2.12
C ASP A 336 23.79 10.82 2.43
N PRO A 337 24.82 9.98 2.14
CA PRO A 337 24.85 8.61 2.61
C PRO A 337 24.50 8.54 4.10
N TRP A 338 23.61 7.63 4.46
CA TRP A 338 23.13 7.48 5.83
C TRP A 338 23.07 6.00 6.19
N SER A 339 23.42 5.68 7.43
CA SER A 339 23.43 4.31 7.95
C SER A 339 22.89 4.26 9.38
N SER A 340 22.16 3.19 9.70
CA SER A 340 21.74 2.87 11.06
C SER A 340 22.70 1.89 11.78
N ILE A 341 23.85 1.57 11.18
CA ILE A 341 24.91 0.78 11.82
C ILE A 341 25.37 1.51 13.10
N SER A 342 25.46 0.76 14.20
CA SER A 342 25.90 1.31 15.50
C SER A 342 27.27 1.98 15.39
N GLY A 343 27.38 3.20 15.93
CA GLY A 343 28.58 4.04 15.83
C GLY A 343 28.53 5.04 14.67
N TRP A 344 27.79 4.73 13.59
CA TRP A 344 27.69 5.59 12.41
C TRP A 344 27.28 7.03 12.78
N SER A 345 27.95 8.03 12.21
CA SER A 345 27.74 9.45 12.55
C SER A 345 27.60 10.33 11.30
N LYS A 346 28.56 10.25 10.38
CA LYS A 346 28.57 10.99 9.12
C LYS A 346 29.40 10.25 8.06
N PRO A 347 29.21 10.56 6.77
CA PRO A 347 30.07 10.05 5.71
C PRO A 347 31.53 10.50 5.89
N THR A 348 32.46 9.55 5.84
CA THR A 348 33.90 9.80 5.80
C THR A 348 34.58 8.91 4.77
N TYR A 349 35.68 9.39 4.19
CA TYR A 349 36.40 8.66 3.14
C TYR A 349 37.91 8.81 3.34
N THR A 350 38.63 7.69 3.25
CA THR A 350 40.09 7.68 3.16
C THR A 350 40.56 8.21 1.79
N THR A 351 41.84 8.58 1.69
CA THR A 351 42.43 9.05 0.43
C THR A 351 42.34 8.00 -0.69
N SER A 352 42.54 6.72 -0.37
CA SER A 352 42.42 5.63 -1.35
C SER A 352 40.97 5.42 -1.81
N GLN A 353 40.00 5.51 -0.88
CA GLN A 353 38.58 5.45 -1.22
C GLN A 353 38.18 6.60 -2.14
N LEU A 354 38.60 7.83 -1.83
CA LEU A 354 38.34 8.99 -2.69
C LEU A 354 38.94 8.83 -4.09
N ALA A 355 40.12 8.22 -4.22
CA ALA A 355 40.73 7.94 -5.51
C ALA A 355 39.88 6.95 -6.33
N SER A 356 39.46 5.84 -5.74
CA SER A 356 38.58 4.85 -6.40
C SER A 356 37.22 5.43 -6.79
N ILE A 357 36.60 6.20 -5.89
CA ILE A 357 35.32 6.89 -6.14
C ILE A 357 35.48 7.89 -7.29
N LYS A 358 36.54 8.70 -7.29
CA LYS A 358 36.81 9.66 -8.37
C LYS A 358 36.97 8.96 -9.72
N THR A 359 37.72 7.86 -9.79
CA THR A 359 37.89 7.09 -11.03
C THR A 359 36.54 6.57 -11.56
N ALA A 360 35.71 6.00 -10.69
CA ALA A 360 34.37 5.55 -11.08
C ALA A 360 33.49 6.73 -11.54
N ALA A 361 33.47 7.83 -10.79
CA ALA A 361 32.68 9.02 -11.09
C ALA A 361 33.06 9.65 -12.44
N THR A 362 34.36 9.71 -12.75
CA THR A 362 34.84 10.20 -14.06
C THR A 362 34.38 9.30 -15.20
N SER A 363 34.42 7.97 -15.02
CA SER A 363 33.94 7.01 -16.02
C SER A 363 32.43 7.16 -16.26
N ASP A 364 31.63 7.18 -15.19
CA ASP A 364 30.17 7.27 -15.29
C ASP A 364 29.72 8.64 -15.82
N ALA A 365 30.38 9.74 -15.43
CA ALA A 365 30.10 11.08 -15.95
C ALA A 365 30.43 11.25 -17.45
N GLY A 366 31.32 10.39 -17.97
CA GLY A 366 31.65 10.31 -19.39
C GLY A 366 30.51 9.79 -20.25
N LYS A 367 29.51 9.11 -19.67
CA LYS A 367 28.39 8.50 -20.40
C LYS A 367 27.42 9.56 -20.94
N ASP A 368 26.66 9.16 -21.96
CA ASP A 368 25.57 9.95 -22.53
C ASP A 368 24.25 9.57 -21.86
N VAL A 369 23.95 10.25 -20.75
CA VAL A 369 22.73 10.00 -19.98
C VAL A 369 21.47 10.26 -20.80
N SER A 370 21.49 11.27 -21.69
CA SER A 370 20.35 11.61 -22.53
C SER A 370 20.00 10.47 -23.48
N SER A 371 21.00 9.86 -24.12
CA SER A 371 20.80 8.68 -24.98
C SER A 371 20.38 7.45 -24.16
N LEU A 372 21.07 7.17 -23.05
CA LEU A 372 20.79 5.98 -22.23
C LEU A 372 19.38 5.97 -21.62
N SER A 373 18.86 7.13 -21.24
CA SER A 373 17.50 7.27 -20.68
C SER A 373 16.42 7.50 -21.75
N ASN A 374 16.73 7.36 -23.04
CA ASN A 374 15.76 7.49 -24.14
C ASN A 374 15.03 6.18 -24.43
N LEU A 375 14.32 5.63 -23.44
CA LEU A 375 13.66 4.34 -23.57
C LEU A 375 12.14 4.50 -23.73
N ASP A 376 11.48 3.43 -24.15
CA ASP A 376 10.03 3.26 -24.23
C ASP A 376 9.41 2.86 -22.88
N SER A 377 9.94 3.41 -21.78
CA SER A 377 9.45 3.12 -20.44
C SER A 377 9.73 4.24 -19.46
N MET A 378 8.72 4.61 -18.67
CA MET A 378 8.91 5.50 -17.52
C MET A 378 9.75 4.84 -16.44
N TYR A 379 9.62 3.52 -16.25
CA TYR A 379 10.39 2.73 -15.29
C TYR A 379 11.88 2.71 -15.61
N TYR A 380 12.28 2.11 -16.73
CA TYR A 380 13.69 1.94 -17.06
C TYR A 380 14.40 3.28 -17.28
N SER A 381 13.73 4.25 -17.92
CA SER A 381 14.28 5.59 -18.06
C SER A 381 14.47 6.27 -16.70
N GLY A 382 13.51 6.10 -15.79
CA GLY A 382 13.59 6.59 -14.41
C GLY A 382 14.80 6.03 -13.68
N LYS A 383 14.98 4.70 -13.67
CA LYS A 383 16.14 4.03 -13.06
C LYS A 383 17.47 4.62 -13.55
N ILE A 384 17.58 4.87 -14.85
CA ILE A 384 18.78 5.45 -15.46
C ILE A 384 18.99 6.91 -15.04
N LEU A 385 17.94 7.74 -15.06
CA LEU A 385 18.05 9.12 -14.60
C LEU A 385 18.49 9.17 -13.13
N ASP A 386 17.91 8.29 -12.30
CA ASP A 386 18.12 8.31 -10.86
C ASP A 386 19.55 7.90 -10.46
N LYS A 387 20.06 6.82 -11.05
CA LYS A 387 21.43 6.37 -10.77
C LYS A 387 22.49 7.39 -11.17
N TYR A 388 22.23 8.17 -12.22
CA TYR A 388 23.13 9.23 -12.66
C TYR A 388 22.96 10.53 -11.86
N ALA A 389 21.79 10.79 -11.27
CA ALA A 389 21.65 11.86 -10.28
C ALA A 389 22.58 11.64 -9.06
N TYR A 390 22.81 10.39 -8.64
CA TYR A 390 23.83 10.07 -7.64
C TYR A 390 25.26 10.30 -8.13
N VAL A 391 25.57 10.04 -9.41
CA VAL A 391 26.90 10.39 -9.97
C VAL A 391 27.13 11.90 -9.87
N LEU A 392 26.10 12.70 -10.18
CA LEU A 392 26.15 14.15 -10.03
C LEU A 392 26.36 14.57 -8.56
N TYR A 393 25.67 13.92 -7.61
CA TYR A 393 25.89 14.13 -6.16
C TYR A 393 27.34 13.86 -5.78
N VAL A 394 27.90 12.74 -6.24
CA VAL A 394 29.27 12.33 -5.92
C VAL A 394 30.30 13.31 -6.49
N LEU A 395 30.14 13.77 -7.73
CA LEU A 395 31.04 14.77 -8.32
C LEU A 395 31.09 16.05 -7.48
N TYR A 396 29.93 16.51 -6.99
CA TYR A 396 29.82 17.78 -6.26
C TYR A 396 30.24 17.67 -4.79
N TYR A 397 29.65 16.75 -4.02
CA TYR A 397 29.83 16.70 -2.57
C TYR A 397 31.04 15.85 -2.13
N VAL A 398 31.37 14.79 -2.88
CA VAL A 398 32.40 13.82 -2.48
C VAL A 398 33.73 14.11 -3.16
N VAL A 399 33.75 14.15 -4.49
CA VAL A 399 34.96 14.42 -5.29
C VAL A 399 35.30 15.91 -5.31
N LYS A 400 34.29 16.78 -5.19
CA LYS A 400 34.40 18.25 -5.22
C LYS A 400 34.98 18.79 -6.52
N ASP A 401 34.68 18.14 -7.64
CA ASP A 401 35.08 18.59 -8.98
C ASP A 401 33.97 19.47 -9.57
N THR A 402 34.09 20.79 -9.36
CA THR A 402 33.08 21.75 -9.79
C THR A 402 32.94 21.80 -11.32
N SER A 403 34.05 21.64 -12.06
CA SER A 403 34.03 21.68 -13.53
C SER A 403 33.31 20.47 -14.09
N ALA A 404 33.67 19.26 -13.65
CA ALA A 404 32.99 18.04 -14.04
C ALA A 404 31.51 18.06 -13.62
N THR A 405 31.20 18.57 -12.42
CA THR A 405 29.82 18.74 -11.96
C THR A 405 29.01 19.61 -12.92
N LYS A 406 29.50 20.78 -13.31
CA LYS A 406 28.77 21.68 -14.22
C LYS A 406 28.54 21.06 -15.59
N THR A 407 29.54 20.39 -16.15
CA THR A 407 29.42 19.67 -17.42
C THR A 407 28.38 18.55 -17.34
N PHE A 408 28.44 17.74 -16.29
CA PHE A 408 27.52 16.62 -16.13
C PHE A 408 26.09 17.06 -15.76
N LEU A 409 25.94 18.13 -14.97
CA LEU A 409 24.67 18.76 -14.65
C LEU A 409 23.92 19.19 -15.92
N ALA A 410 24.62 19.76 -16.90
CA ALA A 410 24.00 20.13 -18.18
C ALA A 410 23.40 18.90 -18.90
N LYS A 411 24.11 17.77 -18.93
CA LYS A 411 23.61 16.50 -19.49
C LYS A 411 22.37 16.00 -18.73
N MET A 412 22.42 16.03 -17.40
CA MET A 412 21.29 15.62 -16.55
C MET A 412 20.05 16.46 -16.82
N LYS A 413 20.19 17.78 -16.91
CA LYS A 413 19.08 18.69 -17.24
C LYS A 413 18.47 18.35 -18.58
N THR A 414 19.28 18.19 -19.64
CA THR A 414 18.78 17.80 -20.97
C THR A 414 18.03 16.47 -20.93
N ALA A 415 18.54 15.47 -20.22
CA ALA A 415 17.90 14.16 -20.13
C ALA A 415 16.54 14.22 -19.40
N ILE A 416 16.46 14.99 -18.30
CA ILE A 416 15.21 15.19 -17.53
C ILE A 416 14.23 16.07 -18.31
N GLU A 417 14.71 17.08 -19.03
CA GLU A 417 13.88 18.01 -19.80
C GLU A 417 13.12 17.33 -20.95
N ARG A 418 13.58 16.19 -21.46
CA ARG A 418 12.77 15.35 -22.36
C ARG A 418 11.45 14.95 -21.70
N PHE A 419 11.50 14.50 -20.44
CA PHE A 419 10.31 14.05 -19.71
C PHE A 419 9.47 15.24 -19.22
N SER A 420 10.09 16.31 -18.73
CA SER A 420 9.34 17.49 -18.30
C SER A 420 8.68 18.24 -19.47
N ASN A 421 9.25 18.15 -20.68
CA ASN A 421 8.63 18.64 -21.92
C ASN A 421 7.70 17.61 -22.56
N ASN A 422 7.52 16.44 -21.93
CA ASN A 422 6.62 15.37 -22.35
C ASN A 422 6.90 14.84 -23.77
N SER A 423 8.19 14.70 -24.13
CA SER A 423 8.68 14.32 -25.46
C SER A 423 9.39 12.96 -25.53
N GLN A 424 9.31 12.16 -24.46
CA GLN A 424 9.75 10.77 -24.45
C GLN A 424 8.89 9.88 -25.36
N THR A 425 9.35 8.65 -25.64
CA THR A 425 8.69 7.70 -26.56
C THR A 425 7.22 7.45 -26.22
N TYR A 426 6.91 7.30 -24.93
CA TYR A 426 5.53 7.28 -24.42
C TYR A 426 5.28 8.53 -23.57
N PRO A 427 4.82 9.64 -24.20
CA PRO A 427 4.42 10.84 -23.46
C PRO A 427 3.41 10.50 -22.37
N LEU A 428 3.40 11.27 -21.30
CA LEU A 428 2.34 11.20 -20.31
C LEU A 428 1.07 11.87 -20.88
N CYS A 429 -0.07 11.35 -20.47
CA CYS A 429 -1.39 11.90 -20.72
C CYS A 429 -2.14 12.08 -19.41
N TYR A 430 -3.13 12.96 -19.39
CA TYR A 430 -4.09 12.99 -18.30
C TYR A 430 -5.28 12.10 -18.68
N GLU A 431 -5.39 10.97 -18.00
CA GLU A 431 -6.47 10.01 -18.16
C GLU A 431 -7.72 10.57 -17.48
N THR A 432 -8.81 10.66 -18.23
CA THR A 432 -9.98 11.48 -17.88
C THR A 432 -11.10 10.75 -17.16
N ARG A 433 -11.12 9.41 -17.22
CA ARG A 433 -12.17 8.56 -16.65
C ARG A 433 -11.90 8.26 -15.17
N TRP A 434 -10.70 7.79 -14.86
CA TRP A 434 -10.21 7.48 -13.51
C TRP A 434 -9.41 8.63 -12.88
N LYS A 435 -9.04 9.66 -13.68
CA LYS A 435 -8.42 10.92 -13.25
C LYS A 435 -7.00 10.73 -12.73
N GLY A 436 -6.03 10.73 -13.64
CA GLY A 436 -4.63 10.63 -13.27
C GLY A 436 -3.64 10.79 -14.41
N LEU A 437 -2.36 10.71 -14.07
CA LEU A 437 -1.26 10.84 -15.02
C LEU A 437 -0.81 9.46 -15.46
N CYS A 438 -0.87 9.17 -16.75
CA CYS A 438 -0.55 7.85 -17.30
C CYS A 438 0.38 7.96 -18.50
N SER A 439 1.31 7.03 -18.63
CA SER A 439 2.04 6.75 -19.87
C SER A 439 1.06 6.43 -20.99
N THR A 440 1.32 6.92 -22.20
CA THR A 440 0.53 6.52 -23.38
C THR A 440 0.82 5.08 -23.83
N GLY A 441 1.87 4.43 -23.30
CA GLY A 441 2.18 3.03 -23.58
C GLY A 441 1.04 2.12 -23.14
N GLY A 442 0.37 1.45 -24.08
CA GLY A 442 -0.78 0.58 -23.79
C GLY A 442 -2.15 1.28 -23.78
N MET A 443 -2.21 2.62 -23.72
CA MET A 443 -3.48 3.35 -23.64
C MET A 443 -4.41 3.15 -24.86
N GLU A 444 -3.84 3.13 -26.07
CA GLU A 444 -4.62 2.95 -27.31
C GLU A 444 -4.79 1.48 -27.70
N SER A 445 -3.75 0.66 -27.53
CA SER A 445 -3.76 -0.76 -27.90
C SER A 445 -4.48 -1.67 -26.91
N GLY A 446 -4.61 -1.22 -25.65
CA GLY A 446 -5.05 -2.08 -24.54
C GLY A 446 -3.99 -3.05 -24.05
N ASP A 447 -2.73 -2.89 -24.48
CA ASP A 447 -1.61 -3.71 -24.01
C ASP A 447 -1.25 -3.35 -22.57
N SER A 448 -1.68 -4.20 -21.63
CA SER A 448 -1.42 -4.03 -20.20
C SER A 448 0.00 -4.39 -19.76
N ALA A 449 0.83 -4.96 -20.65
CA ALA A 449 2.24 -5.20 -20.37
C ALA A 449 3.14 -4.02 -20.78
N ALA A 450 2.68 -3.17 -21.72
CA ALA A 450 3.41 -1.99 -22.15
C ALA A 450 3.69 -1.05 -20.98
N ASP A 451 4.97 -0.68 -20.83
CA ASP A 451 5.46 0.15 -19.70
C ASP A 451 4.90 -0.36 -18.35
N PHE A 452 4.94 -1.68 -18.14
CA PHE A 452 4.50 -2.39 -16.93
C PHE A 452 3.06 -2.10 -16.49
N GLY A 453 2.19 -1.75 -17.45
CA GLY A 453 0.80 -1.46 -17.15
C GLY A 453 0.58 -0.09 -16.52
N ASN A 454 1.52 0.85 -16.69
CA ASN A 454 1.35 2.23 -16.22
C ASN A 454 0.07 2.89 -16.78
N ALA A 455 -0.34 2.59 -18.02
CA ALA A 455 -1.64 3.01 -18.57
C ALA A 455 -2.87 2.50 -17.79
N PHE A 456 -2.68 1.47 -16.96
CA PHE A 456 -3.68 0.84 -16.11
C PHE A 456 -3.42 1.13 -14.63
N TYR A 457 -2.70 2.22 -14.33
CA TYR A 457 -2.39 2.66 -12.96
C TYR A 457 -1.55 1.68 -12.15
N ASN A 458 -0.84 0.76 -12.81
CA ASN A 458 0.17 -0.04 -12.13
C ASN A 458 1.41 0.81 -11.86
N ASP A 459 1.98 0.63 -10.67
CA ASP A 459 3.38 0.94 -10.39
C ASP A 459 3.76 2.43 -10.52
N HIS A 460 2.77 3.33 -10.41
CA HIS A 460 3.01 4.77 -10.51
C HIS A 460 4.00 5.28 -9.45
N HIS A 461 3.91 4.77 -8.22
CA HIS A 461 4.87 5.09 -7.15
C HIS A 461 6.27 4.56 -7.48
N PHE A 462 6.42 3.37 -8.05
CA PHE A 462 7.71 2.85 -8.51
C PHE A 462 8.30 3.71 -9.62
N HIS A 463 7.54 3.90 -10.70
CA HIS A 463 8.02 4.58 -11.90
C HIS A 463 8.31 6.04 -11.62
N TYR A 464 7.32 6.77 -11.08
CA TYR A 464 7.45 8.20 -10.85
C TYR A 464 8.38 8.50 -9.67
N GLY A 465 8.54 7.57 -8.72
CA GLY A 465 9.51 7.69 -7.62
C GLY A 465 10.93 7.96 -8.12
N TYR A 466 11.38 7.23 -9.15
CA TYR A 466 12.69 7.47 -9.77
C TYR A 466 12.80 8.84 -10.44
N HIS A 467 11.78 9.26 -11.20
CA HIS A 467 11.79 10.57 -11.87
C HIS A 467 11.79 11.72 -10.86
N ILE A 468 10.97 11.61 -9.81
CA ILE A 468 10.90 12.58 -8.70
C ILE A 468 12.26 12.66 -8.00
N HIS A 469 12.86 11.53 -7.62
CA HIS A 469 14.15 11.53 -6.92
C HIS A 469 15.28 12.07 -7.80
N ALA A 470 15.37 11.64 -9.07
CA ALA A 470 16.38 12.11 -10.01
C ALA A 470 16.31 13.63 -10.22
N ALA A 471 15.09 14.15 -10.42
CA ALA A 471 14.83 15.58 -10.58
C ALA A 471 15.16 16.36 -9.30
N ALA A 472 14.76 15.84 -8.13
CA ALA A 472 15.03 16.45 -6.85
C ALA A 472 16.52 16.55 -6.54
N LEU A 473 17.28 15.46 -6.70
CA LEU A 473 18.71 15.46 -6.42
C LEU A 473 19.49 16.34 -7.40
N THR A 474 19.12 16.32 -8.68
CA THR A 474 19.71 17.21 -9.70
C THR A 474 19.44 18.68 -9.39
N ALA A 475 18.20 19.02 -9.04
CA ALA A 475 17.81 20.38 -8.66
C ALA A 475 18.45 20.84 -7.35
N TYR A 476 18.65 19.94 -6.39
CA TYR A 476 19.34 20.23 -5.13
C TYR A 476 20.78 20.69 -5.38
N ILE A 477 21.48 20.02 -6.30
CA ILE A 477 22.86 20.35 -6.69
C ILE A 477 22.91 21.63 -7.54
N ASP A 478 21.96 21.81 -8.46
CA ASP A 478 21.82 23.06 -9.22
C ASP A 478 21.67 24.26 -8.28
N LYS A 479 20.79 24.17 -7.27
CA LYS A 479 20.62 25.22 -6.25
C LYS A 479 21.90 25.47 -5.46
N ALA A 480 22.63 24.42 -5.09
CA ALA A 480 23.92 24.55 -4.40
C ALA A 480 24.99 25.28 -5.24
N LEU A 481 24.85 25.24 -6.57
CA LEU A 481 25.65 26.01 -7.53
C LEU A 481 25.08 27.41 -7.86
N GLY A 482 24.00 27.83 -7.20
CA GLY A 482 23.35 29.12 -7.41
C GLY A 482 22.31 29.15 -8.54
N GLY A 483 21.95 27.98 -9.08
CA GLY A 483 20.94 27.84 -10.12
C GLY A 483 19.50 27.87 -9.59
N THR A 484 18.56 28.03 -10.52
CA THR A 484 17.11 28.02 -10.24
C THR A 484 16.34 27.08 -11.17
N TRP A 485 17.01 26.06 -11.71
CA TRP A 485 16.42 25.16 -12.72
C TRP A 485 15.18 24.42 -12.21
N TYR A 486 15.10 24.18 -10.90
CA TYR A 486 13.93 23.56 -10.27
C TYR A 486 12.61 24.25 -10.68
N LYS A 487 12.62 25.58 -10.91
CA LYS A 487 11.42 26.33 -11.34
C LYS A 487 10.85 25.82 -12.67
N ASN A 488 11.70 25.30 -13.56
CA ASN A 488 11.29 24.80 -14.88
C ASN A 488 10.59 23.44 -14.78
N ILE A 489 10.89 22.66 -13.74
CA ILE A 489 10.40 21.29 -13.57
C ILE A 489 9.39 21.16 -12.43
N THR A 490 9.14 22.21 -11.63
CA THR A 490 8.28 22.15 -10.44
C THR A 490 6.89 21.61 -10.76
N ASP A 491 6.25 22.12 -11.82
CA ASP A 491 4.90 21.71 -12.17
C ASP A 491 4.84 20.24 -12.61
N TRP A 492 5.87 19.77 -13.33
CA TRP A 492 5.98 18.38 -13.76
C TRP A 492 6.19 17.43 -12.57
N VAL A 493 7.14 17.73 -11.67
CA VAL A 493 7.39 16.90 -10.49
C VAL A 493 6.19 16.90 -9.55
N ASN A 494 5.57 18.06 -9.31
CA ASN A 494 4.38 18.16 -8.47
C ASN A 494 3.18 17.41 -9.08
N LEU A 495 3.07 17.32 -10.42
CA LEU A 495 2.02 16.54 -11.07
C LEU A 495 2.15 15.05 -10.76
N MET A 496 3.37 14.50 -10.82
CA MET A 496 3.64 13.10 -10.43
C MET A 496 3.40 12.87 -8.93
N VAL A 497 3.80 13.80 -8.07
CA VAL A 497 3.53 13.71 -6.62
C VAL A 497 2.02 13.72 -6.34
N ARG A 498 1.25 14.56 -7.04
CA ARG A 498 -0.22 14.62 -6.92
C ARG A 498 -0.86 13.32 -7.40
N ASP A 499 -0.37 12.73 -8.47
CA ASP A 499 -0.92 11.47 -8.96
C ASP A 499 -0.78 10.31 -7.98
N VAL A 500 0.39 10.19 -7.33
CA VAL A 500 0.69 9.08 -6.40
C VAL A 500 0.17 9.35 -5.00
N ALA A 501 0.34 10.58 -4.51
CA ALA A 501 0.21 10.92 -3.08
C ALA A 501 -0.48 12.27 -2.83
N ASN A 502 -1.48 12.65 -3.64
CA ASN A 502 -2.32 13.81 -3.36
C ASN A 502 -2.88 13.74 -1.92
N PRO A 503 -2.59 14.70 -1.04
CA PRO A 503 -3.00 14.62 0.36
C PRO A 503 -4.39 15.19 0.64
N SER A 504 -5.10 15.75 -0.35
CA SER A 504 -6.31 16.54 -0.10
C SER A 504 -7.35 16.42 -1.21
N GLU A 505 -8.63 16.30 -0.83
CA GLU A 505 -9.77 16.35 -1.75
C GLU A 505 -9.98 17.72 -2.42
N SER A 506 -9.27 18.75 -1.95
CA SER A 506 -9.27 20.06 -2.62
C SER A 506 -8.66 19.99 -4.02
N ASP A 507 -7.77 19.02 -4.28
CA ASP A 507 -7.33 18.69 -5.62
C ASP A 507 -8.33 17.74 -6.28
N THR A 508 -9.17 18.30 -7.15
CA THR A 508 -10.24 17.56 -7.85
C THR A 508 -9.76 16.84 -9.10
N TYR A 509 -8.45 16.85 -9.38
CA TYR A 509 -7.84 16.19 -10.53
C TYR A 509 -7.21 14.84 -10.19
N PHE A 510 -6.91 14.57 -8.92
CA PHE A 510 -6.24 13.34 -8.49
C PHE A 510 -6.88 12.77 -7.22
N PRO A 511 -7.04 11.45 -7.09
CA PRO A 511 -7.59 10.84 -5.89
C PRO A 511 -6.61 11.00 -4.72
N VAL A 512 -7.15 11.07 -3.50
CA VAL A 512 -6.35 11.20 -2.28
C VAL A 512 -5.51 9.94 -2.06
N PHE A 513 -4.19 10.07 -1.95
CA PHE A 513 -3.23 8.98 -1.72
C PHE A 513 -3.49 7.74 -2.58
N ARG A 514 -3.40 7.89 -3.91
CA ARG A 514 -3.69 6.81 -4.87
C ARG A 514 -3.06 5.49 -4.43
N ASN A 515 -1.72 5.44 -4.30
CA ASN A 515 -1.00 4.21 -4.01
C ASN A 515 -0.92 3.91 -2.51
N PHE A 516 -0.57 4.89 -1.67
CA PHE A 516 -0.29 4.65 -0.25
C PHE A 516 -1.57 4.39 0.56
N ASP A 517 -1.66 3.23 1.22
CA ASP A 517 -2.74 2.89 2.13
C ASP A 517 -2.28 3.07 3.59
N PHE A 518 -2.86 4.05 4.30
CA PHE A 518 -2.48 4.33 5.68
C PHE A 518 -2.93 3.24 6.66
N PHE A 519 -3.99 2.48 6.36
CA PHE A 519 -4.44 1.40 7.22
C PHE A 519 -3.49 0.21 7.10
N ILE A 520 -3.11 -0.19 5.90
CA ILE A 520 -2.16 -1.29 5.66
C ILE A 520 -0.71 -0.88 5.99
N GLY A 521 -0.40 0.40 5.79
CA GLY A 521 0.87 1.02 6.13
C GLY A 521 1.93 0.93 5.02
N HIS A 522 1.54 0.56 3.80
CA HIS A 522 2.39 0.57 2.61
C HIS A 522 1.53 0.83 1.36
N SER A 523 2.16 0.94 0.18
CA SER A 523 1.45 1.18 -1.07
C SER A 523 0.81 -0.08 -1.67
N PHE A 524 -0.13 0.13 -2.58
CA PHE A 524 -0.58 -0.86 -3.54
C PHE A 524 -0.05 -0.51 -4.94
N ALA A 525 0.50 -1.52 -5.61
CA ALA A 525 1.14 -1.41 -6.91
C ALA A 525 0.15 -1.54 -8.06
N HIS A 526 -0.64 -2.61 -8.08
CA HIS A 526 -1.60 -2.85 -9.16
C HIS A 526 -2.82 -1.91 -9.13
N GLY A 527 -3.14 -1.36 -10.30
CA GLY A 527 -4.22 -0.41 -10.53
C GLY A 527 -5.53 -1.07 -10.97
N ILE A 528 -6.06 -0.69 -12.13
CA ILE A 528 -7.44 -0.98 -12.59
C ILE A 528 -7.62 -2.39 -13.19
N THR A 529 -7.10 -3.41 -12.50
CA THR A 529 -7.27 -4.84 -12.82
C THR A 529 -8.04 -5.54 -11.68
N VAL A 530 -8.95 -6.45 -12.05
CA VAL A 530 -9.67 -7.31 -11.11
C VAL A 530 -8.75 -8.44 -10.66
N TYR A 531 -8.45 -8.49 -9.36
CA TYR A 531 -7.69 -9.58 -8.76
C TYR A 531 -8.49 -10.23 -7.65
N ALA A 532 -8.69 -11.54 -7.75
CA ALA A 532 -9.34 -12.30 -6.69
C ALA A 532 -8.56 -12.19 -5.38
N ASP A 533 -7.23 -12.25 -5.41
CA ASP A 533 -6.39 -12.10 -4.22
C ASP A 533 -6.29 -10.64 -3.68
N GLY A 534 -6.97 -9.69 -4.32
CA GLY A 534 -6.89 -8.26 -3.98
C GLY A 534 -5.68 -7.57 -4.60
N LYS A 535 -5.41 -6.33 -4.18
CA LYS A 535 -4.26 -5.54 -4.64
C LYS A 535 -2.96 -6.09 -4.05
N ASP A 536 -1.84 -5.88 -4.73
CA ASP A 536 -0.53 -6.34 -4.30
C ASP A 536 0.52 -5.23 -4.24
N GLU A 537 1.67 -5.61 -3.67
CA GLU A 537 2.90 -4.85 -3.59
C GLU A 537 4.05 -5.87 -3.56
N GLU A 538 4.99 -5.76 -4.51
CA GLU A 538 6.18 -6.62 -4.63
C GLU A 538 7.43 -5.86 -4.19
N SER A 539 7.77 -4.80 -4.93
CA SER A 539 9.01 -4.03 -4.75
C SER A 539 8.92 -3.07 -3.56
N SER A 540 9.03 -3.64 -2.36
CA SER A 540 9.01 -2.87 -1.10
C SER A 540 10.01 -1.71 -1.08
N SER A 541 11.13 -1.85 -1.78
CA SER A 541 12.17 -0.84 -1.85
C SER A 541 11.87 0.32 -2.79
N GLU A 542 11.11 0.08 -3.85
CA GLU A 542 10.66 1.16 -4.73
C GLU A 542 9.50 1.96 -4.11
N ASP A 543 8.66 1.33 -3.27
CA ASP A 543 7.64 2.03 -2.48
C ASP A 543 8.26 3.07 -1.52
N TYR A 544 9.21 2.66 -0.67
CA TYR A 544 9.88 3.64 0.20
C TYR A 544 10.79 4.60 -0.58
N ASN A 545 11.27 4.23 -1.78
CA ASN A 545 12.03 5.15 -2.63
C ASN A 545 11.18 6.30 -3.14
N PHE A 546 9.90 6.07 -3.48
CA PHE A 546 8.97 7.16 -3.81
C PHE A 546 8.87 8.19 -2.67
N SER A 547 8.62 7.71 -1.45
CA SER A 547 8.48 8.58 -0.28
C SER A 547 9.78 9.34 0.01
N TYR A 548 10.93 8.70 -0.19
CA TYR A 548 12.24 9.35 -0.09
C TYR A 548 12.46 10.40 -1.19
N GLY A 549 12.12 10.11 -2.45
CA GLY A 549 12.15 11.06 -3.56
C GLY A 549 11.30 12.30 -3.27
N MET A 550 10.06 12.10 -2.79
CA MET A 550 9.16 13.18 -2.37
C MET A 550 9.76 14.02 -1.24
N LYS A 551 10.45 13.40 -0.27
CA LYS A 551 11.16 14.12 0.80
C LYS A 551 12.32 14.97 0.28
N ILE A 552 13.09 14.48 -0.69
CA ILE A 552 14.20 15.29 -1.25
C ILE A 552 13.62 16.44 -2.08
N TRP A 553 12.56 16.18 -2.85
CA TRP A 553 11.88 17.21 -3.63
C TRP A 553 11.32 18.33 -2.74
N SER A 554 10.70 17.98 -1.62
CA SER A 554 10.15 18.96 -0.69
C SER A 554 11.21 19.93 -0.16
N LYS A 555 12.45 19.48 0.05
CA LYS A 555 13.59 20.34 0.43
C LYS A 555 13.99 21.31 -0.70
N VAL A 556 13.89 20.88 -1.96
CA VAL A 556 14.18 21.73 -3.12
C VAL A 556 13.20 22.90 -3.19
N ILE A 557 11.90 22.64 -3.02
CA ILE A 557 10.85 23.67 -3.10
C ILE A 557 10.49 24.31 -1.75
N SER A 558 11.13 23.89 -0.67
CA SER A 558 10.86 24.36 0.71
C SER A 558 9.42 24.10 1.19
N ASP A 559 8.81 22.98 0.78
CA ASP A 559 7.50 22.54 1.25
C ASP A 559 7.65 21.66 2.51
N THR A 560 7.53 22.28 3.67
CA THR A 560 7.67 21.59 4.96
C THR A 560 6.53 20.60 5.23
N ASN A 561 5.34 20.81 4.66
CA ASN A 561 4.22 19.88 4.81
C ASN A 561 4.46 18.62 3.99
N MET A 562 4.96 18.76 2.76
CA MET A 562 5.38 17.61 1.94
C MET A 562 6.52 16.83 2.60
N GLU A 563 7.50 17.52 3.19
CA GLU A 563 8.57 16.85 3.95
C GLU A 563 8.01 16.04 5.13
N ALA A 564 7.08 16.63 5.89
CA ALA A 564 6.45 15.97 7.03
C ALA A 564 5.61 14.76 6.61
N ARG A 565 4.85 14.87 5.51
CA ARG A 565 4.09 13.74 4.93
C ARG A 565 5.02 12.61 4.49
N ALA A 566 6.09 12.94 3.77
CA ALA A 566 7.06 11.95 3.30
C ALA A 566 7.72 11.19 4.46
N ASN A 567 8.13 11.91 5.50
CA ASN A 567 8.68 11.29 6.70
C ASN A 567 7.65 10.39 7.42
N LEU A 568 6.39 10.81 7.51
CA LEU A 568 5.33 10.01 8.10
C LEU A 568 5.13 8.70 7.32
N MET A 569 5.03 8.77 6.00
CA MET A 569 4.92 7.58 5.14
C MET A 569 6.09 6.64 5.36
N LEU A 570 7.33 7.14 5.33
CA LEU A 570 8.54 6.34 5.60
C LEU A 570 8.54 5.65 6.97
N ALA A 571 8.07 6.34 8.01
CA ALA A 571 8.03 5.78 9.36
C ALA A 571 6.97 4.66 9.49
N ILE A 572 5.80 4.86 8.89
CA ILE A 572 4.75 3.84 8.84
C ILE A 572 5.23 2.63 8.02
N THR A 573 5.80 2.86 6.83
CA THR A 573 6.36 1.82 5.96
C THR A 573 7.42 0.98 6.66
N LYS A 574 8.33 1.60 7.43
CA LYS A 574 9.32 0.87 8.24
C LYS A 574 8.67 -0.16 9.14
N ARG A 575 7.61 0.25 9.85
CA ARG A 575 6.93 -0.59 10.84
C ARG A 575 6.10 -1.68 10.18
N SER A 576 5.31 -1.34 9.16
CA SER A 576 4.44 -2.29 8.46
C SER A 576 5.27 -3.33 7.68
N MET A 577 6.22 -2.90 6.85
CA MET A 577 7.05 -3.81 6.05
C MET A 577 7.92 -4.70 6.94
N GLY A 578 8.46 -4.18 8.05
CA GLY A 578 9.21 -4.98 9.02
C GLY A 578 8.40 -6.10 9.69
N LEU A 579 7.07 -6.04 9.63
CA LEU A 579 6.19 -7.12 10.09
C LEU A 579 5.71 -8.02 8.93
N TYR A 580 5.43 -7.45 7.75
CA TYR A 580 4.67 -8.15 6.70
C TYR A 580 5.46 -8.51 5.43
N MET A 581 6.63 -7.90 5.21
CA MET A 581 7.44 -8.12 4.01
C MET A 581 8.91 -8.43 4.30
N LEU A 582 9.48 -7.95 5.41
CA LEU A 582 10.89 -8.08 5.77
C LEU A 582 10.99 -8.80 7.12
N TYR A 583 11.08 -10.12 7.08
CA TYR A 583 10.97 -10.98 8.26
C TYR A 583 12.31 -11.15 8.95
N LYS A 584 12.46 -10.50 10.10
CA LYS A 584 13.45 -10.94 11.08
C LYS A 584 13.05 -12.31 11.64
N SER A 585 14.05 -13.06 12.08
CA SER A 585 13.86 -14.38 12.70
C SER A 585 13.00 -14.38 13.96
N ASP A 586 12.86 -13.23 14.64
CA ASP A 586 12.01 -13.00 15.80
C ASP A 586 10.58 -12.54 15.46
N ASN A 587 10.21 -12.49 14.17
CA ASN A 587 8.85 -12.12 13.76
C ASN A 587 7.84 -13.14 14.33
N THR A 588 6.81 -12.65 15.02
CA THR A 588 5.74 -13.47 15.60
C THR A 588 4.38 -13.23 14.95
N VAL A 589 4.34 -12.39 13.90
CA VAL A 589 3.12 -11.96 13.24
C VAL A 589 2.79 -12.89 12.08
N MET A 590 3.81 -13.25 11.31
CA MET A 590 3.69 -14.09 10.13
C MET A 590 3.72 -15.57 10.49
N PRO A 591 3.23 -16.47 9.62
CA PRO A 591 3.31 -17.90 9.88
C PRO A 591 4.77 -18.34 10.10
N SER A 592 5.04 -19.12 11.14
CA SER A 592 6.39 -19.62 11.44
C SER A 592 7.01 -20.40 10.28
N GLY A 593 6.17 -21.16 9.54
CA GLY A 593 6.55 -21.86 8.32
C GLY A 593 6.80 -20.96 7.11
N PHE A 594 6.63 -19.63 7.20
CA PHE A 594 6.89 -18.69 6.09
C PHE A 594 8.03 -17.71 6.42
N ILE A 595 8.23 -17.37 7.70
CA ILE A 595 9.25 -16.39 8.16
C ILE A 595 10.67 -16.71 7.66
N LYS A 596 11.00 -17.99 7.51
CA LYS A 596 12.30 -18.46 7.00
C LYS A 596 12.60 -18.05 5.55
N ASN A 597 11.62 -17.53 4.81
CA ASN A 597 11.85 -16.90 3.51
C ASN A 597 12.56 -15.54 3.61
N TYR A 598 12.58 -14.90 4.79
CA TYR A 598 13.07 -13.53 5.07
C TYR A 598 12.36 -12.40 4.33
N VAL A 599 11.84 -12.63 3.13
CA VAL A 599 11.08 -11.67 2.35
C VAL A 599 9.75 -12.25 1.86
N SER A 600 8.77 -11.39 1.62
CA SER A 600 7.45 -11.81 1.14
C SER A 600 7.47 -12.40 -0.27
N GLY A 601 8.32 -11.89 -1.16
CA GLY A 601 8.01 -11.90 -2.60
C GLY A 601 6.81 -10.97 -2.85
N ILE A 602 5.83 -11.42 -3.64
CA ILE A 602 4.64 -10.65 -3.95
C ILE A 602 3.62 -10.78 -2.81
N LYS A 603 3.25 -9.66 -2.19
CA LYS A 603 2.22 -9.61 -1.14
C LYS A 603 0.93 -9.02 -1.70
N PHE A 604 -0.10 -9.85 -1.81
CA PHE A 604 -1.49 -9.47 -2.09
C PHE A 604 -2.25 -9.17 -0.78
N GLU A 605 -3.49 -8.72 -0.87
CA GLU A 605 -4.40 -8.60 0.28
C GLU A 605 -4.85 -9.97 0.83
N ASN A 606 -4.86 -11.04 0.02
CA ASN A 606 -5.28 -12.39 0.42
C ASN A 606 -4.17 -13.43 0.51
N LYS A 607 -3.04 -13.17 -0.15
CA LYS A 607 -1.98 -14.14 -0.40
C LYS A 607 -0.62 -13.48 -0.24
N ILE A 608 0.35 -14.24 0.28
CA ILE A 608 1.77 -13.91 0.10
C ILE A 608 2.43 -15.04 -0.67
N ASP A 609 3.14 -14.71 -1.74
CA ASP A 609 3.78 -15.64 -2.65
C ASP A 609 5.27 -15.29 -2.79
N HIS A 610 6.14 -16.17 -2.31
CA HIS A 610 7.59 -16.02 -2.34
C HIS A 610 8.13 -16.35 -3.74
N THR A 611 7.80 -15.46 -4.68
CA THR A 611 8.13 -15.51 -6.10
C THR A 611 8.30 -14.07 -6.62
N THR A 612 8.67 -13.90 -7.90
CA THR A 612 8.52 -12.63 -8.61
C THR A 612 7.67 -12.78 -9.87
N TYR A 613 7.30 -11.66 -10.49
CA TYR A 613 6.64 -11.65 -11.80
C TYR A 613 7.54 -12.09 -12.97
N PHE A 614 8.86 -12.20 -12.76
CA PHE A 614 9.87 -12.39 -13.82
C PHE A 614 10.84 -13.56 -13.56
N GLY A 615 10.61 -14.34 -12.50
CA GLY A 615 11.34 -15.58 -12.24
C GLY A 615 11.33 -16.00 -10.78
N THR A 616 11.91 -17.17 -10.49
CA THR A 616 11.92 -17.75 -9.14
C THR A 616 13.34 -17.93 -8.58
N ASN A 617 14.35 -17.35 -9.23
CA ASN A 617 15.70 -17.37 -8.69
C ASN A 617 15.74 -16.62 -7.35
N VAL A 618 16.49 -17.15 -6.39
CA VAL A 618 16.63 -16.57 -5.05
C VAL A 618 17.13 -15.13 -5.12
N GLU A 619 18.10 -14.83 -5.99
CA GLU A 619 18.61 -13.47 -6.16
C GLU A 619 17.57 -12.50 -6.74
N TYR A 620 16.54 -12.99 -7.46
CA TYR A 620 15.43 -12.17 -7.96
C TYR A 620 14.47 -11.84 -6.82
N ILE A 621 14.01 -12.88 -6.12
CA ILE A 621 13.01 -12.76 -5.05
C ILE A 621 13.52 -11.88 -3.91
N HIS A 622 14.80 -12.02 -3.52
CA HIS A 622 15.37 -11.16 -2.49
C HIS A 622 15.80 -9.79 -3.03
N GLY A 623 16.42 -9.76 -4.22
CA GLY A 623 16.98 -8.54 -4.79
C GLY A 623 15.95 -7.46 -5.09
N ILE A 624 14.72 -7.84 -5.46
CA ILE A 624 13.64 -6.89 -5.74
C ILE A 624 13.26 -6.04 -4.52
N HIS A 625 13.47 -6.56 -3.30
CA HIS A 625 13.25 -5.82 -2.05
C HIS A 625 14.45 -4.96 -1.62
N MET A 626 15.55 -4.96 -2.37
CA MET A 626 16.79 -4.25 -2.04
C MET A 626 17.02 -2.99 -2.89
N LEU A 627 16.51 -2.98 -4.12
CA LEU A 627 16.80 -1.94 -5.11
C LEU A 627 15.71 -0.86 -5.16
N PRO A 628 16.06 0.42 -5.29
CA PRO A 628 17.42 0.98 -5.24
C PRO A 628 17.95 1.07 -3.80
N VAL A 629 19.27 1.03 -3.62
CA VAL A 629 19.89 1.40 -2.34
C VAL A 629 20.14 2.91 -2.32
N THR A 630 19.44 3.58 -1.43
CA THR A 630 19.49 5.03 -1.21
C THR A 630 19.78 5.31 0.26
N PRO A 631 20.02 6.57 0.67
CA PRO A 631 20.21 6.92 2.07
C PRO A 631 19.12 6.42 3.02
N ILE A 632 17.87 6.23 2.54
CA ILE A 632 16.78 5.72 3.37
C ILE A 632 16.81 4.20 3.55
N SER A 633 17.54 3.45 2.71
CA SER A 633 17.50 1.98 2.73
C SER A 633 17.93 1.40 4.06
N SER A 634 18.97 1.94 4.70
CA SER A 634 19.42 1.47 6.03
C SER A 634 18.42 1.78 7.16
N PHE A 635 17.51 2.74 6.97
CA PHE A 635 16.46 3.04 7.95
C PHE A 635 15.37 1.96 7.94
N ILE A 636 15.04 1.45 6.75
CA ILE A 636 14.02 0.41 6.52
C ILE A 636 14.63 -0.99 6.70
N ARG A 637 15.65 -1.32 5.91
CA ARG A 637 16.40 -2.58 5.96
C ARG A 637 17.50 -2.48 7.02
N THR A 638 17.12 -2.71 8.26
CA THR A 638 18.04 -2.59 9.41
C THR A 638 19.28 -3.50 9.28
N PRO A 639 20.44 -3.11 9.83
CA PRO A 639 21.66 -3.92 9.81
C PRO A 639 21.43 -5.35 10.35
N GLU A 640 20.60 -5.48 11.39
CA GLU A 640 20.23 -6.78 11.95
C GLU A 640 19.50 -7.66 10.91
N PHE A 641 18.46 -7.12 10.26
CA PHE A 641 17.71 -7.85 9.25
C PHE A 641 18.60 -8.26 8.07
N VAL A 642 19.38 -7.31 7.53
CA VAL A 642 20.27 -7.56 6.39
C VAL A 642 21.32 -8.62 6.73
N LYS A 643 21.88 -8.58 7.95
CA LYS A 643 22.79 -9.62 8.43
C LYS A 643 22.12 -10.98 8.49
N GLN A 644 20.90 -11.08 9.04
CA GLN A 644 20.17 -12.34 9.12
C GLN A 644 19.87 -12.90 7.73
N GLU A 645 19.37 -12.08 6.81
CA GLU A 645 19.08 -12.46 5.43
C GLU A 645 20.34 -12.92 4.68
N TRP A 646 21.47 -12.25 4.91
CA TRP A 646 22.75 -12.56 4.26
C TRP A 646 23.45 -13.79 4.84
N GLU A 647 23.69 -13.80 6.15
CA GLU A 647 24.52 -14.81 6.83
C GLU A 647 23.75 -16.07 7.19
N ASN A 648 22.53 -15.92 7.71
CA ASN A 648 21.70 -17.03 8.20
C ASN A 648 20.67 -17.48 7.16
N GLY A 649 20.46 -16.67 6.11
CA GLY A 649 19.60 -16.99 4.99
C GLY A 649 20.35 -17.68 3.86
N VAL A 650 19.81 -17.52 2.65
CA VAL A 650 20.26 -18.23 1.45
C VAL A 650 21.27 -17.44 0.60
N LEU A 651 21.44 -16.14 0.87
CA LEU A 651 22.15 -15.24 -0.04
C LEU A 651 23.65 -15.51 -0.13
N LYS A 652 24.34 -15.63 1.02
CA LYS A 652 25.80 -15.84 1.04
C LYS A 652 26.21 -17.15 0.36
N SER A 653 25.38 -18.19 0.42
CA SER A 653 25.65 -19.46 -0.26
C SER A 653 25.51 -19.40 -1.78
N ILE A 654 24.62 -18.54 -2.31
CA ILE A 654 24.36 -18.49 -3.76
C ILE A 654 25.16 -17.41 -4.49
N VAL A 655 25.61 -16.35 -3.81
CA VAL A 655 26.18 -15.17 -4.46
C VAL A 655 27.44 -15.47 -5.30
N GLY A 656 28.15 -16.56 -4.96
CA GLY A 656 29.30 -17.04 -5.74
C GLY A 656 28.95 -17.42 -7.17
N SER A 657 27.77 -18.03 -7.40
CA SER A 657 27.31 -18.51 -8.71
C SER A 657 26.49 -17.48 -9.50
N VAL A 658 26.08 -16.37 -8.89
CA VAL A 658 25.35 -15.30 -9.60
C VAL A 658 26.34 -14.54 -10.51
N ASP A 659 26.02 -14.45 -11.79
CA ASP A 659 26.80 -13.72 -12.81
C ASP A 659 25.90 -12.77 -13.63
N SER A 660 25.28 -11.83 -12.93
CA SER A 660 24.35 -10.84 -13.49
C SER A 660 24.31 -9.58 -12.62
N GLY A 661 23.53 -8.57 -13.02
CA GLY A 661 23.32 -7.33 -12.25
C GLY A 661 22.84 -7.57 -10.81
N TRP A 662 22.14 -8.69 -10.57
CA TRP A 662 21.70 -9.10 -9.23
C TRP A 662 22.87 -9.34 -8.28
N LYS A 663 24.04 -9.77 -8.77
CA LYS A 663 25.24 -9.90 -7.92
C LYS A 663 25.61 -8.56 -7.30
N GLY A 664 25.54 -7.47 -8.06
CA GLY A 664 25.78 -6.13 -7.55
C GLY A 664 24.74 -5.72 -6.53
N ILE A 665 23.45 -5.93 -6.79
CA ILE A 665 22.37 -5.61 -5.84
C ILE A 665 22.59 -6.31 -4.50
N LEU A 666 22.90 -7.61 -4.55
CA LEU A 666 23.19 -8.43 -3.36
C LEU A 666 24.35 -7.86 -2.54
N TYR A 667 25.50 -7.59 -3.18
CA TYR A 667 26.64 -6.98 -2.48
C TYR A 667 26.38 -5.53 -2.07
N TRP A 668 25.50 -4.80 -2.74
CA TRP A 668 25.18 -3.43 -2.37
C TRP A 668 24.31 -3.38 -1.11
N ASN A 669 23.35 -4.30 -0.99
CA ASN A 669 22.57 -4.52 0.24
C ASN A 669 23.47 -4.86 1.43
N VAL A 670 24.56 -5.61 1.23
CA VAL A 670 25.55 -5.91 2.29
C VAL A 670 26.13 -4.64 2.91
N ALA A 671 26.18 -3.52 2.20
CA ALA A 671 26.66 -2.25 2.75
C ALA A 671 25.85 -1.75 3.96
N LEU A 672 24.61 -2.23 4.11
CA LEU A 672 23.73 -1.86 5.21
C LEU A 672 24.10 -2.55 6.54
N TYR A 673 24.99 -3.54 6.54
CA TYR A 673 25.51 -4.16 7.78
C TYR A 673 27.04 -4.38 7.78
N ASP A 674 27.63 -4.77 6.66
CA ASP A 674 29.08 -4.97 6.47
C ASP A 674 29.57 -4.14 5.25
N PRO A 675 29.75 -2.83 5.45
CA PRO A 675 30.14 -1.93 4.38
C PRO A 675 31.57 -2.15 3.88
N ALA A 676 32.43 -2.85 4.64
CA ALA A 676 33.77 -3.23 4.21
C ALA A 676 33.70 -4.31 3.12
N THR A 677 32.90 -5.36 3.34
CA THR A 677 32.71 -6.42 2.33
C THR A 677 32.14 -5.86 1.03
N SER A 678 31.12 -5.03 1.13
CA SER A 678 30.50 -4.39 -0.05
C SER A 678 31.49 -3.54 -0.82
N TYR A 679 32.21 -2.64 -0.13
CA TYR A 679 33.20 -1.78 -0.77
C TYR A 679 34.30 -2.59 -1.46
N ASN A 680 34.82 -3.63 -0.80
CA ASN A 680 35.88 -4.48 -1.36
C ASN A 680 35.41 -5.22 -2.62
N PHE A 681 34.15 -5.68 -2.67
CA PHE A 681 33.57 -6.28 -3.86
C PHE A 681 33.59 -5.29 -5.05
N PHE A 682 33.06 -4.09 -4.87
CA PHE A 682 33.03 -3.08 -5.93
C PHE A 682 34.43 -2.55 -6.28
N ASN A 683 35.34 -2.46 -5.31
CA ASN A 683 36.70 -1.97 -5.53
C ASN A 683 37.68 -3.05 -6.06
N SER A 684 37.26 -4.30 -6.17
CA SER A 684 38.11 -5.40 -6.63
C SER A 684 38.60 -5.18 -8.07
N SER A 685 39.84 -5.61 -8.34
CA SER A 685 40.40 -5.68 -9.69
C SER A 685 39.71 -6.70 -10.58
N SER A 686 39.02 -7.69 -9.99
CA SER A 686 38.21 -8.68 -10.69
C SER A 686 36.75 -8.25 -10.90
N PHE A 687 36.39 -7.02 -10.53
CA PHE A 687 35.03 -6.52 -10.68
C PHE A 687 34.63 -6.45 -12.16
N SER A 688 33.48 -7.04 -12.50
CA SER A 688 32.88 -6.96 -13.83
C SER A 688 31.73 -5.96 -13.87
N SER A 689 31.66 -5.15 -14.93
CA SER A 689 30.52 -4.25 -15.15
C SER A 689 29.19 -4.97 -15.40
N ASN A 690 29.23 -6.26 -15.77
CA ASN A 690 28.02 -7.08 -15.92
C ASN A 690 27.31 -7.33 -14.58
N TRP A 691 27.98 -7.05 -13.46
CA TRP A 691 27.39 -7.15 -12.13
C TRP A 691 26.69 -5.87 -11.69
N LEU A 692 26.62 -4.84 -12.53
CA LEU A 692 25.81 -3.66 -12.25
C LEU A 692 24.41 -3.86 -12.84
N ASP A 693 23.39 -3.75 -11.99
CA ASP A 693 22.01 -3.56 -12.42
C ASP A 693 21.87 -2.30 -13.29
N ASP A 694 20.84 -2.27 -14.13
CA ASP A 694 20.58 -1.14 -15.01
C ASP A 694 20.22 0.15 -14.25
N GLY A 695 19.79 0.06 -12.99
CA GLY A 695 19.62 1.15 -12.03
C GLY A 695 20.82 1.43 -11.14
N MET A 696 22.00 0.83 -11.40
CA MET A 696 23.19 0.97 -10.56
C MET A 696 24.37 1.63 -11.28
N THR A 697 25.17 2.36 -10.51
CA THR A 697 26.50 2.85 -10.92
C THR A 697 27.55 2.37 -9.94
N LYS A 698 28.75 2.06 -10.46
CA LYS A 698 29.90 1.73 -9.60
C LYS A 698 30.25 2.91 -8.70
N THR A 699 30.06 4.13 -9.21
CA THR A 699 30.25 5.38 -8.46
C THR A 699 29.47 5.41 -7.15
N TRP A 700 28.16 5.19 -7.21
CA TRP A 700 27.32 5.26 -6.02
C TRP A 700 27.52 4.05 -5.10
N ALA A 701 27.71 2.84 -5.67
CA ALA A 701 28.00 1.64 -4.90
C ALA A 701 29.28 1.78 -4.04
N LEU A 702 30.38 2.29 -4.63
CA LEU A 702 31.61 2.59 -3.89
C LEU A 702 31.42 3.69 -2.85
N THR A 703 30.73 4.78 -3.24
CA THR A 703 30.52 5.93 -2.36
C THR A 703 29.71 5.54 -1.13
N TYR A 704 28.54 4.94 -1.33
CA TYR A 704 27.66 4.55 -0.21
C TYR A 704 28.35 3.55 0.71
N SER A 705 29.00 2.52 0.13
CA SER A 705 29.72 1.51 0.92
C SER A 705 30.86 2.12 1.72
N ALA A 706 31.68 2.99 1.13
CA ALA A 706 32.76 3.67 1.87
C ALA A 706 32.22 4.59 2.97
N ALA A 707 31.14 5.34 2.69
CA ALA A 707 30.54 6.26 3.64
C ALA A 707 29.87 5.58 4.83
N ALA A 708 29.39 4.35 4.65
CA ALA A 708 28.81 3.53 5.70
C ALA A 708 29.87 2.87 6.59
N GLN A 709 31.13 2.78 6.15
CA GLN A 709 32.25 2.33 6.99
C GLN A 709 32.58 3.37 8.06
N GLN A 710 33.00 2.90 9.22
CA GLN A 710 33.60 3.71 10.28
C GLN A 710 34.99 3.21 10.64
#